data_AF-A0A8C1MCN1-F1
#
_entry.id   AF-A0A8C1MCN1-F1
#
_cell.length_a   1.000
_cell.length_b   1.000
_cell.length_c   1.000
_cell.angle_alpha   90.00
_cell.angle_beta   90.00
_cell.angle_gamma   90.00
#
_symmetry.space_group_name_H-M   'P 1'
#
loop_
_entity.id
_entity.type
_entity.pdbx_description
1 polymer ?
#
loop_
_entity_poly.entity_id
_entity_poly.type
_entity_poly.pdbx_seq_one_letter_code
_entity_poly.pdbx_strand_id
1 'polypeptide(L)'
;ALRDCLSSFLLQLKTSRMCEFEEQVKEFSAKLALVPIPPPGPLHVVFNLRPFQIELPSRLDVDRPVMDLDLHLPFLCFKPEQILEIISSILMEQRVVFLSTDWAKLTLVAECFMIFIHPLRWQHPFVPVLSRQMLDFIMAPTAFLMGCHTSHFEEVAEELDDLVLIDIDKGTVLSSSSNRLELPDVPLTAKDCFIFQAKGLQLHYDLDVCRAGSHTDINELRAHRRQWQRKVNTVILNITLELTVNIFSEVCDFLNYEHRVFNSEEFLRSRETTDHEFYKKVLDTHIFHSFLRDRLNQKNDAFTLNINGLFHLIFFFFFLPIKTFKLPEFPPPLAYQYVQSYYNDLIKELSKAISTSTPDDSALMARFYYLRGLVNSVAGKRVDALRDFQSLYKTDMDIFPAKLLNVLVKSLPAEERRMAERRPDLKRLITRVNENERERARPIDDGTVKRFELPKKHLHMEDFVRRVQESGIVKDHGTIQRLFEALTVGQQKQVDPETFCFFYNYWKETEGAAQDVDLPAGVLEHLVTDECVYKLSSSVKTSHGVGKIAMTQRRLFLLTEGRPGYVEITKFRDIENVKISSTPFLLLRIPTLKIKTSLRKEMFEANLKSECDLWHLMIKEMWAGRKMADDHKDPQFMEQALTNALLMDAVVGCLQSQKAIFAATKLAYFDKKKLEVPMMVPKTTSETLKHKINPSLDQTPPQAVDVLLYTPGQLGVSELDSGGNPKLWCALSNGKVLVFDAASWSMQKNSVQVGKSRLNCMLAVNQQQLWIGSKDSFIYIINPWSVSCNKQLTEHRCEVTGLTVAYSCSEDGSVIVWDVSTLQVRRQFRVSCDRLQCIQIHTSMLWCCKSASHTAMNAPFYYIITQNLATENQFSISTKTFLNHFGFQLFPSEQLWAGLADAGELCVWHCRDLNKPFIRIQLKDCAGVVCMIKVKNQIWVGCQGKTRGKIYVVNTDRYTVEKELMAHDDSVQTLCSAEDRYVLSGAARADGKIAIWKVE
;
A
#
# COMPACT_ATOMS: atom_id res chain seq x y z
N ALA A 1 -23.15 -7.33 32.79
CA ALA A 1 -21.93 -6.97 33.55
C ALA A 1 -22.04 -5.65 34.33
N LEU A 2 -22.19 -4.48 33.70
CA LEU A 2 -22.13 -3.18 34.41
C LEU A 2 -23.20 -3.03 35.52
N ARG A 3 -24.43 -3.48 35.27
CA ARG A 3 -25.49 -3.57 36.29
C ARG A 3 -25.01 -4.30 37.54
N ASP A 4 -24.31 -5.41 37.36
CA ASP A 4 -23.81 -6.23 38.45
C ASP A 4 -22.70 -5.53 39.23
N CYS A 5 -21.83 -4.76 38.55
CA CYS A 5 -20.84 -3.89 39.18
C CYS A 5 -21.52 -2.83 40.05
N LEU A 6 -22.51 -2.12 39.49
CA LEU A 6 -23.24 -1.05 40.19
C LEU A 6 -24.04 -1.59 41.38
N SER A 7 -24.64 -2.78 41.26
CA SER A 7 -25.32 -3.43 42.39
C SER A 7 -24.35 -3.80 43.51
N SER A 8 -23.13 -4.26 43.18
CA SER A 8 -22.08 -4.50 44.18
C SER A 8 -21.70 -3.20 44.90
N PHE A 9 -21.50 -2.13 44.13
CA PHE A 9 -21.13 -0.82 44.65
C PHE A 9 -22.22 -0.18 45.51
N LEU A 10 -23.49 -0.30 45.11
CA LEU A 10 -24.63 0.20 45.88
C LEU A 10 -24.69 -0.45 47.27
N LEU A 11 -24.33 -1.73 47.40
CA LEU A 11 -24.30 -2.42 48.68
C LEU A 11 -23.20 -1.87 49.58
N GLN A 12 -22.03 -1.54 49.01
CA GLN A 12 -20.93 -0.89 49.72
C GLN A 12 -21.29 0.53 50.14
N LEU A 13 -21.93 1.31 49.27
CA LEU A 13 -22.37 2.68 49.58
C LEU A 13 -23.40 2.71 50.72
N LYS A 14 -24.34 1.76 50.75
CA LYS A 14 -25.34 1.68 51.83
C LYS A 14 -24.73 1.45 53.22
N THR A 15 -23.57 0.80 53.30
CA THR A 15 -22.88 0.51 54.55
C THR A 15 -21.89 1.59 54.98
N SER A 16 -21.70 2.62 54.15
CA SER A 16 -20.60 3.57 54.29
C SER A 16 -21.04 4.94 54.77
N ARG A 17 -20.11 5.70 55.37
CA ARG A 17 -20.40 7.06 55.84
C ARG A 17 -20.40 8.04 54.66
N MET A 18 -21.26 9.06 54.71
CA MET A 18 -21.35 10.09 53.64
C MET A 18 -20.00 10.79 53.35
N CYS A 19 -19.13 10.94 54.36
CA CYS A 19 -17.81 11.53 54.20
C CYS A 19 -16.83 10.67 53.35
N GLU A 20 -17.11 9.38 53.17
CA GLU A 20 -16.28 8.43 52.41
C GLU A 20 -16.81 8.21 50.98
N PHE A 21 -17.96 8.79 50.63
CA PHE A 21 -18.64 8.56 49.35
C PHE A 21 -17.73 8.84 48.15
N GLU A 22 -17.04 9.99 48.15
CA GLU A 22 -16.19 10.39 47.04
C GLU A 22 -14.98 9.45 46.87
N GLU A 23 -14.39 9.02 47.98
CA GLU A 23 -13.26 8.08 47.97
C GLU A 23 -13.69 6.70 47.45
N GLN A 24 -14.88 6.22 47.86
CA GLN A 24 -15.43 4.96 47.39
C GLN A 24 -15.81 4.97 45.92
N VAL A 25 -16.37 6.08 45.42
CA VAL A 25 -16.62 6.25 43.98
C VAL A 25 -15.30 6.22 43.21
N LYS A 26 -14.28 6.95 43.67
CA LYS A 26 -12.95 6.94 43.04
C LYS A 26 -12.34 5.54 43.02
N GLU A 27 -12.40 4.82 44.14
CA GLU A 27 -11.88 3.46 44.24
C GLU A 27 -12.62 2.49 43.33
N PHE A 28 -13.96 2.55 43.30
CA PHE A 28 -14.79 1.73 42.41
C PHE A 28 -14.50 1.99 40.94
N SER A 29 -14.47 3.26 40.52
CA SER A 29 -14.16 3.65 39.14
C SER A 29 -12.78 3.17 38.72
N ALA A 30 -11.77 3.32 39.58
CA ALA A 30 -10.42 2.89 39.29
C ALA A 30 -10.28 1.36 39.25
N LYS A 31 -10.97 0.59 40.12
CA LYS A 31 -11.04 -0.88 40.01
C LYS A 31 -11.61 -1.30 38.64
N LEU A 32 -12.68 -0.67 38.18
CA LEU A 32 -13.25 -0.96 36.86
C LEU A 32 -12.30 -0.59 35.71
N ALA A 33 -11.53 0.50 35.84
CA ALA A 33 -10.54 0.89 34.84
C ALA A 33 -9.37 -0.11 34.69
N LEU A 34 -9.13 -0.96 35.70
CA LEU A 34 -8.12 -2.03 35.64
C LEU A 34 -8.58 -3.27 34.88
N VAL A 35 -9.88 -3.40 34.57
CA VAL A 35 -10.45 -4.57 33.88
C VAL A 35 -10.22 -4.45 32.36
N PRO A 36 -9.46 -5.36 31.74
CA PRO A 36 -9.28 -5.33 30.29
C PRO A 36 -10.54 -5.83 29.57
N ILE A 37 -10.89 -5.18 28.46
CA ILE A 37 -12.00 -5.61 27.61
C ILE A 37 -11.55 -6.80 26.75
N PRO A 38 -12.24 -7.96 26.79
CA PRO A 38 -11.89 -9.09 25.94
C PRO A 38 -12.08 -8.77 24.45
N PRO A 39 -11.15 -9.20 23.58
CA PRO A 39 -11.34 -9.14 22.13
C PRO A 39 -12.40 -10.15 21.66
N PRO A 40 -13.03 -9.95 20.48
CA PRO A 40 -14.03 -10.86 19.95
C PRO A 40 -13.58 -12.33 19.92
N GLY A 41 -14.45 -13.23 20.34
CA GLY A 41 -14.25 -14.68 20.35
C GLY A 41 -14.72 -15.35 21.65
N PRO A 42 -14.27 -16.59 21.93
CA PRO A 42 -14.82 -17.41 23.00
C PRO A 42 -14.33 -17.05 24.41
N LEU A 43 -13.47 -16.02 24.57
CA LEU A 43 -12.82 -15.70 25.84
C LEU A 43 -13.55 -14.60 26.61
N HIS A 44 -14.18 -14.96 27.72
CA HIS A 44 -14.81 -14.05 28.66
C HIS A 44 -13.83 -13.69 29.78
N VAL A 45 -13.95 -12.47 30.33
CA VAL A 45 -13.13 -12.01 31.46
C VAL A 45 -13.97 -12.04 32.74
N VAL A 46 -13.45 -12.62 33.81
CA VAL A 46 -14.15 -12.73 35.10
C VAL A 46 -13.35 -12.01 36.18
N PHE A 47 -14.00 -11.20 37.00
CA PHE A 47 -13.35 -10.49 38.10
C PHE A 47 -14.25 -10.38 39.32
N ASN A 48 -13.66 -10.10 40.48
CA ASN A 48 -14.37 -10.08 41.74
C ASN A 48 -14.57 -8.64 42.23
N LEU A 49 -15.83 -8.24 42.41
CA LEU A 49 -16.22 -7.05 43.18
C LEU A 49 -17.13 -7.52 44.31
N ARG A 50 -16.54 -7.76 45.48
CA ARG A 50 -17.23 -8.37 46.62
C ARG A 50 -18.56 -7.66 46.93
N PRO A 51 -19.66 -8.43 47.09
CA PRO A 51 -19.71 -9.89 47.22
C PRO A 51 -19.81 -10.68 45.90
N PHE A 52 -19.73 -10.02 44.75
CA PHE A 52 -20.08 -10.59 43.46
C PHE A 52 -18.89 -10.97 42.59
N GLN A 53 -19.00 -12.10 41.92
CA GLN A 53 -18.18 -12.44 40.77
C GLN A 53 -18.87 -11.98 39.47
N ILE A 54 -18.19 -11.09 38.76
CA ILE A 54 -18.69 -10.46 37.55
C ILE A 54 -18.03 -11.11 36.35
N GLU A 55 -18.86 -11.54 35.40
CA GLU A 55 -18.41 -12.02 34.10
C GLU A 55 -18.67 -10.94 33.07
N LEU A 56 -17.61 -10.54 32.37
CA LEU A 56 -17.61 -9.61 31.25
C LEU A 56 -17.58 -10.43 29.95
N PRO A 57 -18.70 -10.51 29.21
CA PRO A 57 -18.77 -11.28 27.98
C PRO A 57 -17.95 -10.63 26.85
N SER A 58 -17.42 -11.48 25.98
CA SER A 58 -16.82 -11.03 24.72
C SER A 58 -17.88 -10.92 23.61
N ARG A 59 -17.55 -10.17 22.56
CA ARG A 59 -18.29 -10.22 21.29
C ARG A 59 -18.03 -11.57 20.64
N LEU A 60 -19.01 -12.14 19.97
CA LEU A 60 -18.77 -13.35 19.16
C LEU A 60 -17.91 -13.03 17.93
N ASP A 61 -18.06 -11.84 17.37
CA ASP A 61 -17.37 -11.34 16.18
C ASP A 61 -17.25 -9.80 16.24
N VAL A 62 -16.33 -9.20 15.48
CA VAL A 62 -16.06 -7.76 15.38
C VAL A 62 -17.34 -6.97 15.11
N ASP A 63 -18.20 -7.52 14.26
CA ASP A 63 -19.39 -6.89 13.68
C ASP A 63 -20.69 -7.13 14.46
N ARG A 64 -20.63 -7.88 15.58
CA ARG A 64 -21.79 -8.24 16.41
C ARG A 64 -21.80 -7.48 17.73
N PRO A 65 -23.01 -7.13 18.25
CA PRO A 65 -23.13 -6.58 19.58
C PRO A 65 -22.70 -7.60 20.65
N VAL A 66 -22.26 -7.10 21.80
CA VAL A 66 -22.02 -7.94 22.97
C VAL A 66 -23.38 -8.43 23.48
N MET A 67 -23.54 -9.74 23.58
CA MET A 67 -24.79 -10.36 24.05
C MET A 67 -24.81 -10.45 25.58
N ASP A 68 -25.19 -9.35 26.24
CA ASP A 68 -25.31 -9.21 27.71
C ASP A 68 -26.73 -8.77 28.12
N LEU A 69 -27.74 -9.19 27.36
CA LEU A 69 -29.17 -8.84 27.55
C LEU A 69 -30.04 -10.08 27.74
N ASP A 70 -31.15 -9.91 28.45
CA ASP A 70 -32.18 -10.93 28.67
C ASP A 70 -33.15 -10.95 27.47
N LEU A 71 -32.83 -11.71 26.40
CA LEU A 71 -33.61 -11.68 25.15
C LEU A 71 -35.03 -12.23 25.28
N HIS A 72 -35.35 -12.89 26.38
CA HIS A 72 -36.70 -13.39 26.64
C HIS A 72 -37.66 -12.29 27.11
N LEU A 73 -37.19 -11.09 27.47
CA LEU A 73 -38.04 -10.02 28.01
C LEU A 73 -39.18 -9.62 27.07
N PRO A 74 -38.99 -9.40 25.75
CA PRO A 74 -40.10 -9.15 24.85
C PRO A 74 -41.15 -10.28 24.83
N PHE A 75 -40.73 -11.54 24.92
CA PHE A 75 -41.63 -12.70 24.98
C PHE A 75 -42.38 -12.84 26.31
N LEU A 76 -41.96 -12.13 27.35
CA LEU A 76 -42.72 -11.99 28.60
C LEU A 76 -43.71 -10.82 28.54
N CYS A 77 -43.43 -9.79 27.73
CA CYS A 77 -44.25 -8.59 27.65
C CYS A 77 -45.32 -8.67 26.54
N PHE A 78 -45.06 -9.42 25.47
CA PHE A 78 -45.88 -9.46 24.26
C PHE A 78 -46.18 -10.90 23.86
N LYS A 79 -47.31 -11.14 23.18
CA LYS A 79 -47.53 -12.43 22.51
C LYS A 79 -46.71 -12.47 21.21
N PRO A 80 -46.43 -13.66 20.66
CA PRO A 80 -45.64 -13.79 19.44
C PRO A 80 -46.16 -12.94 18.28
N GLU A 81 -47.49 -12.75 18.19
CA GLU A 81 -48.12 -11.92 17.17
C GLU A 81 -47.71 -10.45 17.28
N GLN A 82 -47.73 -9.87 18.49
CA GLN A 82 -47.28 -8.48 18.69
C GLN A 82 -45.77 -8.33 18.47
N ILE A 83 -44.96 -9.33 18.82
CA ILE A 83 -43.51 -9.29 18.54
C ILE A 83 -43.27 -9.21 17.03
N LEU A 84 -44.01 -9.97 16.23
CA LEU A 84 -43.96 -9.88 14.78
C LEU A 84 -44.43 -8.53 14.24
N GLU A 85 -45.50 -7.96 14.79
CA GLU A 85 -45.98 -6.61 14.42
C GLU A 85 -44.89 -5.55 14.66
N ILE A 86 -44.19 -5.64 15.79
CA ILE A 86 -43.10 -4.72 16.13
C ILE A 86 -41.91 -4.92 15.20
N ILE A 87 -41.49 -6.17 14.96
CA ILE A 87 -40.40 -6.47 14.00
C ILE A 87 -40.78 -5.98 12.60
N SER A 88 -42.02 -6.20 12.15
CA SER A 88 -42.54 -5.72 10.86
C SER A 88 -42.47 -4.19 10.76
N SER A 89 -42.91 -3.49 11.81
CA SER A 89 -42.83 -2.02 11.90
C SER A 89 -41.39 -1.51 11.76
N ILE A 90 -40.43 -2.22 12.36
CA ILE A 90 -39.00 -1.91 12.25
C ILE A 90 -38.50 -2.20 10.83
N LEU A 91 -38.84 -3.34 10.23
CA LEU A 91 -38.41 -3.70 8.87
C LEU A 91 -38.95 -2.74 7.81
N MET A 92 -40.12 -2.15 8.05
CA MET A 92 -40.74 -1.12 7.20
C MET A 92 -40.32 0.31 7.57
N GLU A 93 -39.35 0.49 8.47
CA GLU A 93 -38.85 1.79 8.91
C GLU A 93 -39.96 2.76 9.36
N GLN A 94 -40.89 2.27 10.19
CA GLN A 94 -41.94 3.10 10.76
C GLN A 94 -41.40 4.01 11.88
N ARG A 95 -42.17 5.05 12.24
CA ARG A 95 -41.91 5.92 13.40
C ARG A 95 -42.48 5.25 14.64
N VAL A 96 -41.61 4.65 15.45
CA VAL A 96 -42.01 3.78 16.56
C VAL A 96 -41.65 4.42 17.89
N VAL A 97 -42.64 4.48 18.79
CA VAL A 97 -42.45 4.91 20.19
C VAL A 97 -42.79 3.77 21.15
N PHE A 98 -41.78 3.29 21.86
CA PHE A 98 -41.95 2.38 22.99
C PHE A 98 -42.39 3.16 24.24
N LEU A 99 -43.32 2.61 25.01
CA LEU A 99 -43.90 3.22 26.19
C LEU A 99 -43.84 2.24 27.38
N SER A 100 -43.34 2.71 28.52
CA SER A 100 -43.44 1.98 29.78
C SER A 100 -43.39 2.93 30.98
N THR A 101 -44.01 2.54 32.07
CA THR A 101 -43.82 3.12 33.40
C THR A 101 -42.43 2.80 33.99
N ASP A 102 -41.73 1.79 33.45
CA ASP A 102 -40.43 1.34 33.91
C ASP A 102 -39.35 1.62 32.85
N TRP A 103 -38.48 2.61 33.15
CA TRP A 103 -37.36 3.00 32.30
C TRP A 103 -36.37 1.86 31.99
N ALA A 104 -36.19 0.94 32.95
CA ALA A 104 -35.30 -0.20 32.75
C ALA A 104 -35.92 -1.19 31.76
N LYS A 105 -37.22 -1.50 31.94
CA LYS A 105 -37.96 -2.36 31.00
C LYS A 105 -37.98 -1.76 29.60
N LEU A 106 -38.24 -0.47 29.50
CA LEU A 106 -38.24 0.29 28.24
C LEU A 106 -36.92 0.12 27.48
N THR A 107 -35.79 0.39 28.14
CA THR A 107 -34.46 0.27 27.55
C THR A 107 -34.15 -1.16 27.12
N LEU A 108 -34.40 -2.14 28.02
CA LEU A 108 -34.06 -3.54 27.77
C LEU A 108 -34.87 -4.14 26.63
N VAL A 109 -36.18 -3.87 26.57
CA VAL A 109 -37.06 -4.39 25.52
C VAL A 109 -36.73 -3.76 24.16
N ALA A 110 -36.51 -2.44 24.11
CA ALA A 110 -36.13 -1.76 22.87
C ALA A 110 -34.81 -2.30 22.29
N GLU A 111 -33.80 -2.51 23.13
CA GLU A 111 -32.51 -3.11 22.73
C GLU A 111 -32.65 -4.57 22.25
N CYS A 112 -33.57 -5.35 22.84
CA CYS A 112 -33.80 -6.73 22.36
C CYS A 112 -34.27 -6.77 20.91
N PHE A 113 -35.13 -5.82 20.49
CA PHE A 113 -35.60 -5.76 19.10
C PHE A 113 -34.48 -5.42 18.10
N MET A 114 -33.47 -4.64 18.51
CA MET A 114 -32.28 -4.39 17.67
C MET A 114 -31.44 -5.65 17.45
N ILE A 115 -31.48 -6.57 18.40
CA ILE A 115 -30.82 -7.87 18.27
C ILE A 115 -31.66 -8.84 17.44
N PHE A 116 -32.98 -8.82 17.59
CA PHE A 116 -33.89 -9.73 16.87
C PHE A 116 -33.83 -9.56 15.35
N ILE A 117 -33.59 -8.34 14.85
CA ILE A 117 -33.51 -8.09 13.42
C ILE A 117 -32.19 -8.51 12.78
N HIS A 118 -31.19 -8.98 13.53
CA HIS A 118 -29.90 -9.35 12.94
C HIS A 118 -30.02 -10.47 11.87
N PRO A 119 -29.27 -10.38 10.75
CA PRO A 119 -28.14 -9.47 10.47
C PRO A 119 -28.52 -8.08 9.95
N LEU A 120 -29.81 -7.75 9.81
CA LEU A 120 -30.25 -6.41 9.42
C LEU A 120 -29.81 -5.40 10.49
N ARG A 121 -29.59 -4.15 10.06
CA ARG A 121 -29.09 -3.08 10.93
C ARG A 121 -29.96 -1.84 10.77
N TRP A 122 -30.59 -1.41 11.86
CA TRP A 122 -31.28 -0.14 11.94
C TRP A 122 -30.34 1.01 11.55
N GLN A 123 -30.77 1.89 10.63
CA GLN A 123 -29.96 2.99 10.09
C GLN A 123 -30.40 4.38 10.59
N HIS A 124 -31.50 4.45 11.33
CA HIS A 124 -32.15 5.69 11.75
C HIS A 124 -31.89 5.98 13.23
N PRO A 125 -32.35 7.14 13.78
CA PRO A 125 -32.21 7.43 15.20
C PRO A 125 -32.82 6.33 16.08
N PHE A 126 -32.06 5.92 17.10
CA PHE A 126 -32.48 4.98 18.13
C PHE A 126 -32.19 5.61 19.50
N VAL A 127 -33.24 5.94 20.24
CA VAL A 127 -33.18 6.60 21.54
C VAL A 127 -34.05 5.82 22.53
N PRO A 128 -33.51 4.79 23.22
CA PRO A 128 -34.28 3.91 24.10
C PRO A 128 -35.02 4.65 25.23
N VAL A 129 -34.50 5.82 25.64
CA VAL A 129 -35.09 6.67 26.66
C VAL A 129 -34.97 8.13 26.21
N LEU A 130 -36.12 8.73 25.90
CA LEU A 130 -36.27 10.14 25.56
C LEU A 130 -36.75 10.89 26.80
N SER A 131 -36.03 11.94 27.17
CA SER A 131 -36.42 12.78 28.30
C SER A 131 -37.57 13.71 27.91
N ARG A 132 -38.35 14.18 28.90
CA ARG A 132 -39.46 15.11 28.66
C ARG A 132 -39.06 16.36 27.86
N GLN A 133 -37.87 16.92 28.11
CA GLN A 133 -37.39 18.13 27.43
C GLN A 133 -37.01 17.89 25.96
N MET A 134 -37.04 16.64 25.51
CA MET A 134 -36.65 16.20 24.19
C MET A 134 -37.82 15.56 23.43
N LEU A 135 -39.06 15.70 23.91
CA LEU A 135 -40.23 15.12 23.23
C LEU A 135 -40.42 15.69 21.82
N ASP A 136 -39.98 16.93 21.56
CA ASP A 136 -40.00 17.55 20.23
C ASP A 136 -39.28 16.71 19.14
N PHE A 137 -38.34 15.84 19.52
CA PHE A 137 -37.67 14.96 18.57
C PHE A 137 -38.61 13.91 17.94
N ILE A 138 -39.75 13.63 18.56
CA ILE A 138 -40.78 12.73 18.00
C ILE A 138 -41.38 13.33 16.73
N MET A 139 -41.32 14.65 16.55
CA MET A 139 -41.75 15.35 15.33
C MET A 139 -40.83 15.11 14.12
N ALA A 140 -39.76 14.31 14.27
CA ALA A 140 -38.86 14.01 13.17
C ALA A 140 -39.62 13.36 11.99
N PRO A 141 -39.45 13.87 10.75
CA PRO A 141 -40.17 13.37 9.59
C PRO A 141 -39.62 12.03 9.08
N THR A 142 -38.48 11.59 9.59
CA THR A 142 -37.83 10.33 9.25
C THR A 142 -38.26 9.22 10.19
N ALA A 143 -38.06 7.97 9.79
CA ALA A 143 -38.16 6.82 10.68
C ALA A 143 -37.33 7.02 11.96
N PHE A 144 -37.80 6.49 13.08
CA PHE A 144 -37.07 6.50 14.35
C PHE A 144 -37.61 5.41 15.28
N LEU A 145 -36.79 5.06 16.26
CA LEU A 145 -37.16 4.23 17.39
C LEU A 145 -36.86 5.02 18.66
N MET A 146 -37.91 5.43 19.38
CA MET A 146 -37.76 6.22 20.60
C MET A 146 -38.51 5.55 21.75
N GLY A 147 -38.07 5.77 22.99
CA GLY A 147 -38.76 5.29 24.17
C GLY A 147 -39.19 6.43 25.07
N CYS A 148 -40.46 6.44 25.51
CA CYS A 148 -41.02 7.46 26.40
C CYS A 148 -41.64 6.83 27.64
N HIS A 149 -41.70 7.59 28.73
CA HIS A 149 -42.52 7.18 29.86
C HIS A 149 -44.00 7.33 29.52
N THR A 150 -44.84 6.42 30.00
CA THR A 150 -46.29 6.42 29.74
C THR A 150 -47.00 7.67 30.22
N SER A 151 -46.43 8.43 31.17
CA SER A 151 -46.97 9.75 31.56
C SER A 151 -46.96 10.78 30.43
N HIS A 152 -46.19 10.56 29.38
CA HIS A 152 -46.15 11.41 28.19
C HIS A 152 -47.04 10.89 27.07
N PHE A 153 -47.85 9.85 27.31
CA PHE A 153 -48.67 9.23 26.27
C PHE A 153 -49.58 10.22 25.53
N GLU A 154 -50.30 11.08 26.26
CA GLU A 154 -51.20 12.07 25.65
C GLU A 154 -50.41 13.06 24.78
N GLU A 155 -49.33 13.62 25.33
CA GLU A 155 -48.39 14.53 24.63
C GLU A 155 -47.71 13.85 23.44
N VAL A 156 -47.57 12.53 23.39
CA VAL A 156 -46.97 11.81 22.24
C VAL A 156 -48.02 11.42 21.21
N ALA A 157 -49.22 11.03 21.65
CA ALA A 157 -50.28 10.56 20.78
C ALA A 157 -50.96 11.69 19.99
N GLU A 158 -51.00 12.91 20.55
CA GLU A 158 -51.61 14.08 19.91
C GLU A 158 -50.72 14.76 18.84
N GLU A 159 -49.41 14.46 18.83
CA GLU A 159 -48.44 15.24 18.03
C GLU A 159 -48.36 14.85 16.54
N LEU A 160 -48.61 13.58 16.19
CA LEU A 160 -48.45 13.11 14.81
C LEU A 160 -49.43 12.00 14.41
N ASP A 161 -49.96 12.12 13.19
CA ASP A 161 -50.60 11.02 12.48
C ASP A 161 -49.54 9.97 12.06
N ASP A 162 -49.87 8.69 12.25
CA ASP A 162 -49.08 7.50 11.87
C ASP A 162 -47.85 7.17 12.73
N LEU A 163 -47.92 7.40 14.05
CA LEU A 163 -46.97 6.83 15.01
C LEU A 163 -47.38 5.41 15.42
N VAL A 164 -46.41 4.50 15.45
CA VAL A 164 -46.57 3.17 16.03
C VAL A 164 -46.24 3.23 17.52
N LEU A 165 -47.27 3.13 18.37
CA LEU A 165 -47.16 3.22 19.82
C LEU A 165 -47.15 1.82 20.43
N ILE A 166 -46.06 1.47 21.11
CA ILE A 166 -45.86 0.15 21.72
C ILE A 166 -45.93 0.30 23.24
N ASP A 167 -47.06 -0.07 23.84
CA ASP A 167 -47.21 -0.12 25.29
C ASP A 167 -46.66 -1.45 25.81
N ILE A 168 -45.44 -1.41 26.38
CA ILE A 168 -44.73 -2.58 26.90
C ILE A 168 -45.43 -3.14 28.15
N ASP A 169 -46.09 -2.29 28.94
CA ASP A 169 -46.72 -2.72 30.18
C ASP A 169 -48.03 -3.47 29.93
N LYS A 170 -48.77 -3.08 28.89
CA LYS A 170 -50.01 -3.76 28.46
C LYS A 170 -49.78 -4.82 27.39
N GLY A 171 -48.60 -4.85 26.77
CA GLY A 171 -48.29 -5.79 25.68
C GLY A 171 -49.07 -5.50 24.40
N THR A 172 -49.34 -4.23 24.11
CA THR A 172 -50.18 -3.80 22.97
C THR A 172 -49.42 -2.92 22.00
N VAL A 173 -49.73 -3.07 20.71
CA VAL A 173 -49.22 -2.24 19.61
C VAL A 173 -50.41 -1.45 19.05
N LEU A 174 -50.31 -0.12 19.02
CA LEU A 174 -51.38 0.81 18.64
C LEU A 174 -50.88 1.77 17.56
N SER A 175 -51.80 2.34 16.76
CA SER A 175 -51.51 3.49 15.91
C SER A 175 -51.99 4.77 16.61
N SER A 176 -51.31 5.91 16.41
CA SER A 176 -51.81 7.21 16.91
C SER A 176 -53.14 7.62 16.27
N SER A 177 -53.38 7.19 15.03
CA SER A 177 -54.58 7.52 14.24
C SER A 177 -55.75 6.53 14.39
N SER A 178 -55.51 5.31 14.91
CA SER A 178 -56.55 4.27 15.05
C SER A 178 -56.18 3.15 16.04
N ASN A 179 -57.18 2.44 16.58
CA ASN A 179 -56.97 1.32 17.52
C ASN A 179 -56.35 0.05 16.88
N ARG A 180 -56.00 0.07 15.59
CA ARG A 180 -55.41 -1.07 14.87
C ARG A 180 -54.33 -0.58 13.92
N LEU A 181 -53.17 -1.22 13.91
CA LEU A 181 -52.14 -0.93 12.91
C LEU A 181 -52.61 -1.35 11.52
N GLU A 182 -52.58 -0.41 10.57
CA GLU A 182 -52.77 -0.67 9.14
C GLU A 182 -51.39 -0.89 8.47
N LEU A 183 -50.67 -1.91 8.93
CA LEU A 183 -49.42 -2.34 8.31
C LEU A 183 -49.63 -3.69 7.59
N PRO A 184 -49.00 -3.90 6.41
CA PRO A 184 -48.99 -5.21 5.78
C PRO A 184 -48.37 -6.27 6.70
N ASP A 185 -49.01 -7.43 6.74
CA ASP A 185 -48.51 -8.58 7.50
C ASP A 185 -47.21 -9.13 6.88
N VAL A 186 -46.34 -9.67 7.73
CA VAL A 186 -45.17 -10.46 7.32
C VAL A 186 -45.64 -11.70 6.55
N PRO A 187 -44.89 -12.21 5.55
CA PRO A 187 -45.27 -13.40 4.78
C PRO A 187 -45.80 -14.56 5.65
N LEU A 188 -46.92 -15.15 5.23
CA LEU A 188 -47.71 -16.09 6.05
C LEU A 188 -46.90 -17.29 6.53
N THR A 189 -46.06 -17.86 5.66
CA THR A 189 -45.20 -19.00 5.98
C THR A 189 -44.16 -18.66 7.05
N ALA A 190 -43.54 -17.49 6.96
CA ALA A 190 -42.57 -16.99 7.94
C ALA A 190 -43.26 -16.69 9.28
N LYS A 191 -44.47 -16.11 9.24
CA LYS A 191 -45.32 -15.82 10.40
C LYS A 191 -45.70 -17.10 11.17
N ASP A 192 -46.24 -18.10 10.48
CA ASP A 192 -46.67 -19.36 11.11
C ASP A 192 -45.48 -20.11 11.73
N CYS A 193 -44.35 -20.16 11.02
CA CYS A 193 -43.12 -20.76 11.53
C CYS A 193 -42.65 -20.08 12.83
N PHE A 194 -42.57 -18.75 12.83
CA PHE A 194 -42.15 -18.00 14.02
C PHE A 194 -43.10 -18.21 15.20
N ILE A 195 -44.42 -18.12 14.99
CA ILE A 195 -45.41 -18.32 16.06
C ILE A 195 -45.33 -19.73 16.63
N PHE A 196 -45.17 -20.74 15.77
CA PHE A 196 -45.04 -22.13 16.19
C PHE A 196 -43.81 -22.33 17.08
N GLN A 197 -42.65 -21.83 16.66
CA GLN A 197 -41.41 -21.94 17.42
C GLN A 197 -41.45 -21.14 18.72
N ALA A 198 -42.00 -19.92 18.70
CA ALA A 198 -42.14 -19.07 19.87
C ALA A 198 -43.01 -19.70 20.96
N LYS A 199 -44.08 -20.42 20.59
CA LYS A 199 -44.92 -21.19 21.54
C LYS A 199 -44.16 -22.32 22.25
N GLY A 200 -43.08 -22.82 21.66
CA GLY A 200 -42.22 -23.85 22.25
C GLY A 200 -41.18 -23.33 23.26
N LEU A 201 -41.06 -22.01 23.45
CA LEU A 201 -40.07 -21.42 24.34
C LEU A 201 -40.37 -21.72 25.83
N GLN A 202 -39.38 -22.28 26.53
CA GLN A 202 -39.46 -22.50 27.98
C GLN A 202 -38.82 -21.33 28.72
N LEU A 203 -39.63 -20.34 29.09
CA LEU A 203 -39.18 -19.09 29.72
C LEU A 203 -39.22 -19.09 31.26
N HIS A 204 -39.53 -20.22 31.88
CA HIS A 204 -39.72 -20.32 33.33
C HIS A 204 -38.43 -20.65 34.07
N TYR A 205 -37.64 -19.63 34.41
CA TYR A 205 -36.44 -19.81 35.23
C TYR A 205 -36.76 -20.42 36.61
N ASP A 206 -37.84 -19.99 37.27
CA ASP A 206 -38.22 -20.50 38.60
C ASP A 206 -38.48 -22.01 38.60
N LEU A 207 -39.04 -22.56 37.51
CA LEU A 207 -39.23 -24.00 37.32
C LEU A 207 -37.90 -24.75 37.16
N ASP A 208 -36.89 -24.13 36.53
CA ASP A 208 -35.53 -24.68 36.43
C ASP A 208 -34.83 -24.69 37.79
N VAL A 209 -34.99 -23.61 38.57
CA VAL A 209 -34.47 -23.49 39.94
C VAL A 209 -35.09 -24.54 40.87
N CYS A 210 -36.40 -24.78 40.80
CA CYS A 210 -37.06 -25.82 41.60
C CYS A 210 -36.57 -27.24 41.30
N ARG A 211 -36.01 -27.48 40.12
CA ARG A 211 -35.41 -28.77 39.73
C ARG A 211 -33.94 -28.89 40.13
N ALA A 212 -33.30 -27.78 40.49
CA ALA A 212 -31.93 -27.73 40.98
C ALA A 212 -31.86 -27.92 42.50
N GLY A 213 -30.69 -28.34 43.01
CA GLY A 213 -30.45 -28.42 44.46
C GLY A 213 -30.40 -27.03 45.10
N SER A 214 -30.66 -26.94 46.42
CA SER A 214 -30.56 -25.65 47.13
C SER A 214 -29.12 -25.12 47.09
N HIS A 215 -28.91 -23.99 46.44
CA HIS A 215 -27.61 -23.31 46.43
C HIS A 215 -27.46 -22.44 47.69
N THR A 216 -26.29 -22.54 48.35
CA THR A 216 -25.94 -21.71 49.52
C THR A 216 -25.06 -20.50 49.15
N ASP A 217 -24.47 -20.49 47.94
CA ASP A 217 -23.67 -19.37 47.42
C ASP A 217 -24.44 -18.56 46.36
N ILE A 218 -24.51 -17.26 46.57
CA ILE A 218 -25.14 -16.30 45.65
C ILE A 218 -24.47 -16.28 44.26
N ASN A 219 -23.16 -16.55 44.18
CA ASN A 219 -22.44 -16.59 42.91
C ASN A 219 -22.82 -17.83 42.08
N GLU A 220 -23.07 -18.97 42.72
CA GLU A 220 -23.57 -20.17 42.06
C GLU A 220 -24.96 -19.94 41.46
N LEU A 221 -25.87 -19.34 42.24
CA LEU A 221 -27.22 -18.98 41.76
C LEU A 221 -27.16 -18.06 40.53
N ARG A 222 -26.26 -17.07 40.53
CA ARG A 222 -26.09 -16.15 39.41
C ARG A 222 -25.45 -16.82 38.20
N ALA A 223 -24.47 -17.70 38.41
CA ALA A 223 -23.87 -18.48 37.33
C ALA A 223 -24.93 -19.40 36.68
N HIS A 224 -25.77 -20.04 37.50
CA HIS A 224 -26.90 -20.85 37.03
C HIS A 224 -27.89 -20.01 36.22
N ARG A 225 -28.29 -18.82 36.71
CA ARG A 225 -29.14 -17.89 35.95
C ARG A 225 -28.53 -17.49 34.61
N ARG A 226 -27.24 -17.15 34.57
CA ARG A 226 -26.54 -16.79 33.31
C ARG A 226 -26.49 -17.97 32.34
N GLN A 227 -26.29 -19.19 32.83
CA GLN A 227 -26.29 -20.38 31.99
C GLN A 227 -27.69 -20.63 31.38
N TRP A 228 -28.74 -20.49 32.18
CA TRP A 228 -30.12 -20.55 31.70
C TRP A 228 -30.41 -19.45 30.66
N GLN A 229 -30.05 -18.21 30.97
CA GLN A 229 -30.20 -17.06 30.06
C GLN A 229 -29.52 -17.30 28.72
N ARG A 230 -28.29 -17.84 28.71
CA ARG A 230 -27.57 -18.16 27.46
C ARG A 230 -28.32 -19.19 26.62
N LYS A 231 -28.81 -20.28 27.24
CA LYS A 231 -29.58 -21.31 26.53
C LYS A 231 -30.80 -20.69 25.87
N VAL A 232 -31.57 -19.90 26.61
CA VAL A 232 -32.79 -19.24 26.11
C VAL A 232 -32.45 -18.22 25.01
N ASN A 233 -31.44 -17.37 25.23
CA ASN A 233 -31.00 -16.39 24.24
C ASN A 233 -30.60 -17.06 22.92
N THR A 234 -29.88 -18.18 22.97
CA THR A 234 -29.49 -18.92 21.76
C THR A 234 -30.71 -19.44 21.00
N VAL A 235 -31.70 -20.00 21.70
CA VAL A 235 -32.94 -20.46 21.06
C VAL A 235 -33.67 -19.28 20.41
N ILE A 236 -33.82 -18.16 21.12
CA ILE A 236 -34.49 -16.96 20.60
C ILE A 236 -33.77 -16.42 19.37
N LEU A 237 -32.43 -16.32 19.39
CA LEU A 237 -31.64 -15.87 18.25
C LEU A 237 -31.80 -16.78 17.03
N ASN A 238 -31.93 -18.09 17.23
CA ASN A 238 -32.22 -19.02 16.14
C ASN A 238 -33.60 -18.77 15.54
N ILE A 239 -34.63 -18.60 16.39
CA ILE A 239 -36.00 -18.31 15.95
C ILE A 239 -36.05 -16.99 15.15
N THR A 240 -35.39 -15.93 15.62
CA THR A 240 -35.41 -14.63 14.95
C THR A 240 -34.55 -14.59 13.69
N LEU A 241 -33.42 -15.33 13.67
CA LEU A 241 -32.62 -15.51 12.46
C LEU A 241 -33.39 -16.31 11.40
N GLU A 242 -34.08 -17.38 11.80
CA GLU A 242 -34.89 -18.20 10.91
C GLU A 242 -36.06 -17.40 10.33
N LEU A 243 -36.73 -16.55 11.13
CA LEU A 243 -37.68 -15.57 10.61
C LEU A 243 -37.07 -14.70 9.51
N THR A 244 -35.88 -14.14 9.73
CA THR A 244 -35.20 -13.29 8.75
C THR A 244 -34.84 -14.08 7.47
N VAL A 245 -34.36 -15.31 7.62
CA VAL A 245 -34.07 -16.21 6.49
C VAL A 245 -35.34 -16.53 5.72
N ASN A 246 -36.44 -16.87 6.39
CA ASN A 246 -37.71 -17.18 5.72
C ASN A 246 -38.29 -15.98 4.97
N ILE A 247 -38.02 -14.74 5.41
CA ILE A 247 -38.46 -13.53 4.70
C ILE A 247 -37.57 -13.21 3.49
N PHE A 248 -36.24 -13.42 3.59
CA PHE A 248 -35.28 -12.88 2.62
C PHE A 248 -34.38 -13.92 1.92
N SER A 249 -34.57 -15.22 2.12
CA SER A 249 -33.69 -16.28 1.57
C SER A 249 -33.51 -16.17 0.06
N GLU A 250 -34.62 -15.97 -0.65
CA GLU A 250 -34.66 -15.92 -2.12
C GLU A 250 -34.14 -14.60 -2.70
N VAL A 251 -33.87 -13.58 -1.88
CA VAL A 251 -33.30 -12.29 -2.36
C VAL A 251 -31.99 -12.52 -3.12
N CYS A 252 -31.18 -13.48 -2.67
CA CYS A 252 -29.89 -13.83 -3.26
C CYS A 252 -30.01 -14.29 -4.72
N ASP A 253 -31.14 -14.90 -5.10
CA ASP A 253 -31.37 -15.43 -6.45
C ASP A 253 -31.64 -14.32 -7.48
N PHE A 254 -32.03 -13.13 -7.01
CA PHE A 254 -32.33 -11.95 -7.85
C PHE A 254 -31.22 -10.88 -7.80
N LEU A 255 -30.03 -11.23 -7.29
CA LEU A 255 -28.86 -10.36 -7.29
C LEU A 255 -28.05 -10.50 -8.57
N ASN A 256 -27.78 -9.38 -9.23
CA ASN A 256 -26.81 -9.32 -10.31
C ASN A 256 -25.47 -8.79 -9.80
N TYR A 257 -24.51 -9.70 -9.55
CA TYR A 257 -23.18 -9.37 -9.04
C TYR A 257 -22.27 -8.66 -10.08
N GLU A 258 -22.61 -8.72 -11.37
CA GLU A 258 -21.88 -7.99 -12.42
C GLU A 258 -22.23 -6.51 -12.39
N HIS A 259 -23.52 -6.19 -12.31
CA HIS A 259 -24.05 -4.84 -12.32
C HIS A 259 -24.21 -4.24 -10.90
N ARG A 260 -24.01 -5.04 -9.85
CA ARG A 260 -24.25 -4.69 -8.44
C ARG A 260 -25.67 -4.17 -8.19
N VAL A 261 -26.65 -4.80 -8.81
CA VAL A 261 -28.07 -4.42 -8.71
C VAL A 261 -28.92 -5.61 -8.24
N PHE A 262 -30.05 -5.30 -7.63
CA PHE A 262 -31.08 -6.26 -7.23
C PHE A 262 -32.30 -6.07 -8.14
N ASN A 263 -32.81 -7.16 -8.73
CA ASN A 263 -33.99 -7.10 -9.59
C ASN A 263 -35.29 -7.15 -8.77
N SER A 264 -35.71 -6.00 -8.25
CA SER A 264 -36.91 -5.89 -7.41
C SER A 264 -38.20 -6.28 -8.13
N GLU A 265 -38.33 -6.00 -9.43
CA GLU A 265 -39.53 -6.36 -10.20
C GLU A 265 -39.70 -7.87 -10.33
N GLU A 266 -38.63 -8.59 -10.66
CA GLU A 266 -38.65 -10.03 -10.82
C GLU A 266 -38.82 -10.75 -9.47
N PHE A 267 -38.15 -10.24 -8.43
CA PHE A 267 -38.35 -10.71 -7.07
C PHE A 267 -39.82 -10.57 -6.65
N LEU A 268 -40.43 -9.39 -6.83
CA LEU A 268 -41.84 -9.17 -6.48
C LEU A 268 -42.78 -10.09 -7.27
N ARG A 269 -42.55 -10.29 -8.58
CA ARG A 269 -43.34 -11.21 -9.42
C ARG A 269 -43.28 -12.67 -8.96
N SER A 270 -42.20 -13.07 -8.28
CA SER A 270 -42.04 -14.43 -7.76
C SER A 270 -42.75 -14.67 -6.41
N ARG A 271 -43.21 -13.61 -5.73
CA ARG A 271 -43.89 -13.71 -4.42
C ARG A 271 -45.39 -14.00 -4.57
N GLU A 272 -46.02 -14.43 -3.49
CA GLU A 272 -47.49 -14.53 -3.42
C GLU A 272 -48.14 -13.14 -3.40
N THR A 273 -49.29 -12.99 -4.05
CA THR A 273 -50.01 -11.69 -4.19
C THR A 273 -50.37 -11.05 -2.85
N THR A 274 -50.58 -11.84 -1.80
CA THR A 274 -50.88 -11.38 -0.43
C THR A 274 -49.68 -10.70 0.23
N ASP A 275 -48.46 -11.08 -0.14
CA ASP A 275 -47.23 -10.60 0.49
C ASP A 275 -46.63 -9.38 -0.24
N HIS A 276 -47.22 -8.99 -1.38
CA HIS A 276 -46.69 -7.92 -2.23
C HIS A 276 -46.64 -6.57 -1.51
N GLU A 277 -47.63 -6.24 -0.69
CA GLU A 277 -47.68 -4.97 0.03
C GLU A 277 -46.56 -4.86 1.07
N PHE A 278 -46.24 -5.97 1.74
CA PHE A 278 -45.11 -6.06 2.67
C PHE A 278 -43.79 -5.79 1.94
N TYR A 279 -43.52 -6.55 0.87
CA TYR A 279 -42.25 -6.41 0.15
C TYR A 279 -42.12 -5.05 -0.53
N LYS A 280 -43.18 -4.47 -1.10
CA LYS A 280 -43.12 -3.12 -1.68
C LYS A 280 -42.62 -2.08 -0.67
N LYS A 281 -43.08 -2.14 0.58
CA LYS A 281 -42.59 -1.23 1.63
C LYS A 281 -41.15 -1.54 2.02
N VAL A 282 -40.83 -2.81 2.28
CA VAL A 282 -39.51 -3.21 2.80
C VAL A 282 -38.38 -3.00 1.78
N LEU A 283 -38.62 -3.23 0.49
CA LEU A 283 -37.58 -3.14 -0.55
C LEU A 283 -37.04 -1.72 -0.73
N ASP A 284 -37.81 -0.69 -0.36
CA ASP A 284 -37.42 0.73 -0.45
C ASP A 284 -36.72 1.25 0.84
N THR A 285 -36.53 0.39 1.85
CA THR A 285 -35.97 0.79 3.15
C THR A 285 -34.44 0.84 3.18
N HIS A 286 -33.88 1.71 4.02
CA HIS A 286 -32.43 1.76 4.24
C HIS A 286 -31.87 0.48 4.88
N ILE A 287 -32.64 -0.16 5.77
CA ILE A 287 -32.35 -1.46 6.35
C ILE A 287 -32.13 -2.50 5.25
N PHE A 288 -33.06 -2.62 4.31
CA PHE A 288 -32.96 -3.58 3.22
C PHE A 288 -31.81 -3.23 2.28
N HIS A 289 -31.61 -1.96 1.93
CA HIS A 289 -30.46 -1.53 1.13
C HIS A 289 -29.11 -1.84 1.79
N SER A 290 -28.99 -1.64 3.11
CA SER A 290 -27.77 -2.02 3.84
C SER A 290 -27.56 -3.53 3.82
N PHE A 291 -28.63 -4.32 3.96
CA PHE A 291 -28.58 -5.77 3.86
C PHE A 291 -28.18 -6.23 2.44
N LEU A 292 -28.79 -5.67 1.39
CA LEU A 292 -28.41 -5.90 -0.01
C LEU A 292 -26.94 -5.58 -0.26
N ARG A 293 -26.43 -4.47 0.27
CA ARG A 293 -25.01 -4.11 0.15
C ARG A 293 -24.12 -5.18 0.78
N ASP A 294 -24.48 -5.71 1.94
CA ASP A 294 -23.76 -6.80 2.59
C ASP A 294 -23.81 -8.10 1.78
N ARG A 295 -24.95 -8.42 1.15
CA ARG A 295 -25.10 -9.56 0.23
C ARG A 295 -24.27 -9.40 -1.05
N LEU A 296 -24.31 -8.22 -1.69
CA LEU A 296 -23.52 -7.89 -2.90
C LEU A 296 -22.01 -7.89 -2.63
N ASN A 297 -21.59 -7.59 -1.40
CA ASN A 297 -20.21 -7.69 -0.95
C ASN A 297 -19.81 -9.11 -0.50
N GLN A 298 -20.70 -10.10 -0.65
CA GLN A 298 -20.48 -11.50 -0.26
C GLN A 298 -20.07 -11.66 1.22
N LYS A 299 -20.68 -10.87 2.11
CA LYS A 299 -20.40 -10.93 3.55
C LYS A 299 -20.82 -12.30 4.12
N ASN A 300 -19.87 -13.00 4.73
CA ASN A 300 -20.09 -14.31 5.34
C ASN A 300 -20.60 -14.17 6.79
N ASP A 301 -21.92 -14.19 6.97
CA ASP A 301 -22.60 -14.07 8.26
C ASP A 301 -23.55 -15.26 8.53
N ALA A 302 -24.20 -15.27 9.70
CA ALA A 302 -25.08 -16.39 10.08
C ALA A 302 -26.27 -16.59 9.11
N PHE A 303 -26.73 -15.52 8.46
CA PHE A 303 -27.76 -15.60 7.42
C PHE A 303 -27.26 -16.36 6.19
N THR A 304 -26.08 -16.00 5.69
CA THR A 304 -25.44 -16.67 4.54
C THR A 304 -25.16 -18.15 4.81
N LEU A 305 -24.70 -18.47 6.03
CA LEU A 305 -24.43 -19.85 6.44
C LEU A 305 -25.70 -20.69 6.57
N ASN A 306 -26.82 -20.08 6.99
CA ASN A 306 -28.12 -20.73 7.07
C ASN A 306 -28.62 -21.14 5.68
N ILE A 307 -28.62 -20.20 4.73
CA ILE A 307 -29.06 -20.46 3.35
C ILE A 307 -28.22 -21.55 2.67
N ASN A 308 -26.91 -21.60 2.94
CA ASN A 308 -26.02 -22.60 2.37
C ASN A 308 -26.14 -24.00 3.00
N GLY A 309 -27.12 -24.23 3.87
CA GLY A 309 -27.35 -25.51 4.53
C GLY A 309 -26.24 -25.91 5.52
N LEU A 310 -25.39 -24.96 5.93
CA LEU A 310 -24.27 -25.18 6.83
C LEU A 310 -24.72 -25.09 8.30
N PHE A 311 -25.81 -25.79 8.65
CA PHE A 311 -26.43 -25.78 9.98
C PHE A 311 -25.47 -26.17 11.10
N HIS A 312 -24.52 -27.07 10.84
CA HIS A 312 -23.47 -27.42 11.79
C HIS A 312 -22.57 -26.22 12.13
N LEU A 313 -22.28 -25.33 11.19
CA LEU A 313 -21.50 -24.11 11.44
C LEU A 313 -22.32 -23.04 12.16
N ILE A 314 -23.65 -22.99 11.97
CA ILE A 314 -24.53 -22.12 12.78
C ILE A 314 -24.51 -22.56 14.25
N PHE A 315 -24.43 -23.88 14.49
CA PHE A 315 -24.21 -24.41 15.83
C PHE A 315 -22.88 -23.90 16.41
N PHE A 316 -21.80 -23.85 15.62
CA PHE A 316 -20.56 -23.18 16.03
C PHE A 316 -20.74 -21.68 16.31
N PHE A 317 -21.60 -20.97 15.56
CA PHE A 317 -21.85 -19.54 15.75
C PHE A 317 -22.55 -19.17 17.06
N PHE A 318 -23.44 -20.03 17.58
CA PHE A 318 -24.20 -19.75 18.81
C PHE A 318 -23.82 -20.61 20.04
N PHE A 319 -23.07 -21.70 19.86
CA PHE A 319 -22.73 -22.66 20.92
C PHE A 319 -21.22 -22.87 21.14
N LEU A 320 -20.35 -21.95 20.69
CA LEU A 320 -18.92 -22.01 21.02
C LEU A 320 -18.71 -22.19 22.54
N PRO A 321 -17.91 -23.18 22.98
CA PRO A 321 -17.64 -23.37 24.40
C PRO A 321 -16.93 -22.15 24.94
N ILE A 322 -17.65 -21.38 25.77
CA ILE A 322 -17.13 -20.18 26.40
C ILE A 322 -16.00 -20.57 27.36
N LYS A 323 -14.85 -19.91 27.20
CA LYS A 323 -13.72 -19.99 28.12
C LYS A 323 -13.71 -18.72 28.96
N THR A 324 -13.48 -18.87 30.26
CA THR A 324 -13.39 -17.73 31.18
C THR A 324 -11.97 -17.57 31.67
N PHE A 325 -11.45 -16.34 31.66
CA PHE A 325 -10.20 -15.98 32.30
C PHE A 325 -10.46 -15.12 33.54
N LYS A 326 -10.07 -15.63 34.71
CA LYS A 326 -10.28 -14.95 35.99
C LYS A 326 -9.13 -13.98 36.27
N LEU A 327 -9.45 -12.71 36.50
CA LEU A 327 -8.49 -11.69 36.92
C LEU A 327 -8.05 -11.90 38.38
N PRO A 328 -6.84 -11.47 38.75
CA PRO A 328 -6.43 -11.36 40.15
C PRO A 328 -7.36 -10.45 40.96
N GLU A 329 -7.33 -10.59 42.29
CA GLU A 329 -8.04 -9.66 43.18
C GLU A 329 -7.49 -8.23 43.00
N PHE A 330 -8.37 -7.24 43.10
CA PHE A 330 -7.97 -5.84 42.99
C PHE A 330 -7.06 -5.43 44.16
N PRO A 331 -6.08 -4.54 43.92
CA PRO A 331 -5.17 -4.07 44.95
C PRO A 331 -5.92 -3.26 46.04
N PRO A 332 -5.61 -3.47 47.34
CA PRO A 332 -6.31 -2.84 48.46
C PRO A 332 -5.92 -1.38 48.75
N PRO A 333 -4.90 -0.80 48.09
CA PRO A 333 -5.00 0.59 47.66
C PRO A 333 -4.50 0.81 46.22
N LEU A 334 -5.11 1.75 45.49
CA LEU A 334 -4.76 2.10 44.09
C LEU A 334 -3.49 2.97 43.97
N ALA A 335 -2.55 2.82 44.91
CA ALA A 335 -1.25 3.44 44.77
C ALA A 335 -0.46 2.75 43.66
N TYR A 336 0.38 3.52 42.96
CA TYR A 336 1.11 3.10 41.77
C TYR A 336 1.81 1.73 41.91
N GLN A 337 2.47 1.48 43.05
CA GLN A 337 3.20 0.23 43.30
C GLN A 337 2.30 -1.01 43.34
N TYR A 338 1.12 -0.93 43.95
CA TYR A 338 0.18 -2.04 44.01
C TYR A 338 -0.50 -2.29 42.66
N VAL A 339 -0.79 -1.22 41.91
CA VAL A 339 -1.30 -1.33 40.53
C VAL A 339 -0.26 -1.99 39.62
N GLN A 340 1.02 -1.64 39.77
CA GLN A 340 2.10 -2.28 39.01
C GLN A 340 2.26 -3.76 39.38
N SER A 341 2.13 -4.11 40.67
CA SER A 341 2.09 -5.52 41.12
C SER A 341 0.92 -6.27 40.50
N TYR A 342 -0.28 -5.68 40.51
CA TYR A 342 -1.48 -6.25 39.89
C TYR A 342 -1.28 -6.57 38.40
N TYR A 343 -0.70 -5.63 37.63
CA TYR A 343 -0.39 -5.90 36.23
C TYR A 343 0.65 -7.01 36.04
N ASN A 344 1.67 -7.09 36.90
CA ASN A 344 2.65 -8.16 36.86
C ASN A 344 2.02 -9.53 37.15
N ASP A 345 1.13 -9.62 38.13
CA ASP A 345 0.40 -10.84 38.46
C ASP A 345 -0.53 -11.25 37.31
N LEU A 346 -1.22 -10.28 36.70
CA LEU A 346 -2.05 -10.50 35.52
C LEU A 346 -1.25 -11.02 34.32
N ILE A 347 -0.07 -10.44 34.05
CA ILE A 347 0.85 -10.90 32.99
C ILE A 347 1.32 -12.33 33.27
N LYS A 348 1.59 -12.67 34.53
CA LYS A 348 2.02 -14.02 34.95
C LYS A 348 0.91 -15.05 34.71
N GLU A 349 -0.32 -14.76 35.12
CA GLU A 349 -1.47 -15.65 34.90
C GLU A 349 -1.80 -15.81 33.41
N LEU A 350 -1.75 -14.73 32.62
CA LEU A 350 -1.92 -14.81 31.16
C LEU A 350 -0.80 -15.62 30.50
N SER A 351 0.44 -15.49 30.97
CA SER A 351 1.57 -16.28 30.45
C SER A 351 1.42 -17.77 30.78
N LYS A 352 0.92 -18.10 31.97
CA LYS A 352 0.57 -19.47 32.36
C LYS A 352 -0.51 -20.02 31.44
N ALA A 353 -1.60 -19.27 31.22
CA ALA A 353 -2.68 -19.67 30.32
C ALA A 353 -2.21 -19.93 28.88
N ILE A 354 -1.32 -19.08 28.35
CA ILE A 354 -0.69 -19.28 27.03
C ILE A 354 0.15 -20.55 27.01
N SER A 355 0.94 -20.83 28.05
CA SER A 355 1.80 -22.02 28.11
C SER A 355 1.03 -23.33 28.26
N THR A 356 -0.17 -23.30 28.85
CA THR A 356 -1.02 -24.48 29.05
C THR A 356 -1.96 -24.75 27.88
N SER A 357 -2.08 -23.83 26.92
CA SER A 357 -2.96 -23.98 25.76
C SER A 357 -2.34 -24.94 24.73
N THR A 358 -3.14 -25.83 24.15
CA THR A 358 -2.69 -26.75 23.10
C THR A 358 -2.64 -26.03 21.73
N PRO A 359 -1.85 -26.51 20.76
CA PRO A 359 -1.79 -25.93 19.41
C PRO A 359 -3.14 -25.92 18.68
N ASP A 360 -4.05 -26.83 19.04
CA ASP A 360 -5.40 -26.92 18.48
C ASP A 360 -6.32 -25.75 18.92
N ASP A 361 -5.96 -25.04 20.00
CA ASP A 361 -6.70 -23.89 20.55
C ASP A 361 -6.10 -22.53 20.08
N SER A 362 -5.60 -22.47 18.84
CA SER A 362 -4.93 -21.28 18.27
C SER A 362 -5.77 -19.99 18.38
N ALA A 363 -7.08 -20.09 18.16
CA ALA A 363 -8.02 -18.97 18.32
C ALA A 363 -8.04 -18.44 19.76
N LEU A 364 -8.07 -19.31 20.77
CA LEU A 364 -8.05 -18.93 22.19
C LEU A 364 -6.70 -18.32 22.57
N MET A 365 -5.59 -18.88 22.08
CA MET A 365 -4.24 -18.35 22.28
C MET A 365 -4.11 -16.92 21.76
N ALA A 366 -4.68 -16.60 20.59
CA ALA A 366 -4.69 -15.26 20.04
C ALA A 366 -5.34 -14.24 21.01
N ARG A 367 -6.43 -14.61 21.69
CA ARG A 367 -7.11 -13.73 22.66
C ARG A 367 -6.27 -13.53 23.92
N PHE A 368 -5.53 -14.54 24.39
CA PHE A 368 -4.57 -14.36 25.47
C PHE A 368 -3.41 -13.44 25.07
N TYR A 369 -2.88 -13.57 23.84
CA TYR A 369 -1.86 -12.64 23.33
C TYR A 369 -2.39 -11.21 23.26
N TYR A 370 -3.62 -11.00 22.78
CA TYR A 370 -4.25 -9.68 22.78
C TYR A 370 -4.34 -9.08 24.19
N LEU A 371 -4.89 -9.84 25.16
CA LEU A 371 -5.02 -9.38 26.55
C LEU A 371 -3.66 -9.09 27.19
N ARG A 372 -2.67 -9.97 26.99
CA ARG A 372 -1.32 -9.77 27.55
C ARG A 372 -0.61 -8.59 26.89
N GLY A 373 -0.80 -8.38 25.59
CA GLY A 373 -0.28 -7.22 24.86
C GLY A 373 -0.88 -5.90 25.38
N LEU A 374 -2.19 -5.86 25.64
CA LEU A 374 -2.86 -4.71 26.24
C LEU A 374 -2.31 -4.41 27.63
N VAL A 375 -2.20 -5.42 28.49
CA VAL A 375 -1.68 -5.27 29.87
C VAL A 375 -0.21 -4.86 29.86
N ASN A 376 0.62 -5.46 29.00
CA ASN A 376 2.03 -5.07 28.83
C ASN A 376 2.18 -3.62 28.36
N SER A 377 1.29 -3.14 27.49
CA SER A 377 1.27 -1.75 27.02
C SER A 377 1.06 -0.77 28.17
N VAL A 378 0.03 -1.01 28.99
CA VAL A 378 -0.32 -0.14 30.14
C VAL A 378 0.70 -0.27 31.28
N ALA A 379 1.30 -1.44 31.47
CA ALA A 379 2.36 -1.68 32.45
C ALA A 379 3.72 -1.08 32.06
N GLY A 380 3.82 -0.37 30.93
CA GLY A 380 5.06 0.23 30.43
C GLY A 380 6.05 -0.77 29.80
N LYS A 381 5.67 -2.05 29.64
CA LYS A 381 6.47 -3.08 28.98
C LYS A 381 6.23 -3.07 27.47
N ARG A 382 6.55 -1.95 26.82
CA ARG A 382 6.17 -1.68 25.42
C ARG A 382 6.72 -2.70 24.42
N VAL A 383 7.96 -3.15 24.61
CA VAL A 383 8.60 -4.15 23.73
C VAL A 383 7.93 -5.53 23.87
N ASP A 384 7.53 -5.93 25.07
CA ASP A 384 6.79 -7.17 25.29
C ASP A 384 5.37 -7.09 24.69
N ALA A 385 4.73 -5.92 24.76
CA ALA A 385 3.46 -5.67 24.10
C ALA A 385 3.57 -5.80 22.56
N LEU A 386 4.62 -5.24 21.96
CA LEU A 386 4.89 -5.42 20.53
C LEU A 386 5.08 -6.91 20.16
N ARG A 387 5.78 -7.69 21.00
CA ARG A 387 5.93 -9.14 20.80
C ARG A 387 4.58 -9.85 20.82
N ASP A 388 3.72 -9.52 21.77
CA ASP A 388 2.40 -10.14 21.87
C ASP A 388 1.50 -9.78 20.69
N PHE A 389 1.55 -8.52 20.22
CA PHE A 389 0.83 -8.12 19.00
C PHE A 389 1.41 -8.76 17.73
N GLN A 390 2.72 -8.99 17.67
CA GLN A 390 3.33 -9.74 16.56
C GLN A 390 2.89 -11.21 16.56
N SER A 391 2.80 -11.86 17.72
CA SER A 391 2.25 -13.22 17.84
C SER A 391 0.77 -13.26 17.47
N LEU A 392 0.00 -12.24 17.85
CA LEU A 392 -1.39 -12.08 17.45
C LEU A 392 -1.52 -11.95 15.93
N TYR A 393 -0.69 -11.12 15.30
CA TYR A 393 -0.67 -10.95 13.84
C TYR A 393 -0.45 -12.29 13.10
N LYS A 394 0.34 -13.20 13.67
CA LYS A 394 0.56 -14.55 13.11
C LYS A 394 -0.62 -15.51 13.31
N THR A 395 -1.54 -15.22 14.22
CA THR A 395 -2.56 -16.18 14.67
C THR A 395 -3.99 -15.75 14.30
N ASP A 396 -4.33 -14.47 14.46
CA ASP A 396 -5.64 -13.92 14.12
C ASP A 396 -5.53 -12.41 13.81
N MET A 397 -5.74 -12.05 12.55
CA MET A 397 -5.68 -10.66 12.09
C MET A 397 -6.96 -9.86 12.36
N ASP A 398 -8.10 -10.51 12.59
CA ASP A 398 -9.39 -9.83 12.73
C ASP A 398 -9.48 -9.08 14.05
N ILE A 399 -8.81 -9.60 15.10
CA ILE A 399 -8.73 -8.95 16.41
C ILE A 399 -7.47 -8.07 16.57
N PHE A 400 -6.75 -7.79 15.49
CA PHE A 400 -5.48 -7.06 15.56
C PHE A 400 -5.67 -5.55 15.86
N PRO A 401 -5.11 -5.02 16.97
CA PRO A 401 -5.40 -3.65 17.41
C PRO A 401 -4.51 -2.60 16.72
N ALA A 402 -4.69 -2.39 15.42
CA ALA A 402 -3.83 -1.51 14.61
C ALA A 402 -3.70 -0.07 15.15
N LYS A 403 -4.81 0.53 15.63
CA LYS A 403 -4.79 1.89 16.21
C LYS A 403 -3.93 1.98 17.48
N LEU A 404 -4.08 1.00 18.37
CA LEU A 404 -3.31 0.92 19.61
C LEU A 404 -1.82 0.73 19.31
N LEU A 405 -1.50 -0.12 18.33
CA LEU A 405 -0.14 -0.37 17.90
C LEU A 405 0.54 0.90 17.38
N ASN A 406 -0.16 1.72 16.59
CA ASN A 406 0.38 3.01 16.14
C ASN A 406 0.76 3.93 17.31
N VAL A 407 -0.11 4.02 18.33
CA VAL A 407 0.16 4.80 19.54
C VAL A 407 1.34 4.22 20.31
N LEU A 408 1.40 2.89 20.47
CA LEU A 408 2.47 2.20 21.16
C LEU A 408 3.83 2.46 20.49
N VAL A 409 3.90 2.32 19.16
CA VAL A 409 5.11 2.57 18.36
C VAL A 409 5.60 4.02 18.49
N LYS A 410 4.68 4.99 18.50
CA LYS A 410 5.01 6.40 18.73
C LYS A 410 5.52 6.68 20.14
N SER A 411 5.04 5.93 21.12
CA SER A 411 5.39 6.10 22.54
C SER A 411 6.72 5.46 22.94
N LEU A 412 7.40 4.73 22.04
CA LEU A 412 8.65 4.04 22.34
C LEU A 412 9.82 5.03 22.54
N PRO A 413 10.50 4.98 23.71
CA PRO A 413 11.78 5.65 23.91
C PRO A 413 12.83 5.16 22.90
N ALA A 414 13.83 6.00 22.59
CA ALA A 414 14.85 5.69 21.59
C ALA A 414 15.58 4.36 21.84
N GLU A 415 15.88 4.02 23.11
CA GLU A 415 16.57 2.77 23.44
C GLU A 415 15.66 1.54 23.28
N GLU A 416 14.41 1.61 23.74
CA GLU A 416 13.41 0.54 23.55
C GLU A 416 13.09 0.34 22.06
N ARG A 417 13.04 1.43 21.29
CA ARG A 417 12.88 1.39 19.83
C ARG A 417 14.05 0.70 19.16
N ARG A 418 15.29 1.01 19.57
CA ARG A 418 16.49 0.32 19.07
C ARG A 418 16.47 -1.17 19.43
N MET A 419 16.03 -1.53 20.65
CA MET A 419 15.87 -2.92 21.07
C MET A 419 14.79 -3.66 20.25
N ALA A 420 13.68 -3.00 19.94
CA ALA A 420 12.62 -3.55 19.11
C ALA A 420 13.06 -3.68 17.65
N GLU A 421 13.75 -2.69 17.08
CA GLU A 421 14.24 -2.70 15.70
C GLU A 421 15.38 -3.70 15.47
N ARG A 422 16.11 -4.12 16.52
CA ARG A 422 17.06 -5.25 16.46
C ARG A 422 16.38 -6.59 16.19
N ARG A 423 15.09 -6.70 16.52
CA ARG A 423 14.28 -7.89 16.30
C ARG A 423 13.57 -7.79 14.95
N PRO A 424 13.85 -8.69 13.98
CA PRO A 424 13.36 -8.54 12.61
C PRO A 424 11.83 -8.61 12.52
N ASP A 425 11.21 -9.43 13.36
CA ASP A 425 9.76 -9.58 13.50
C ASP A 425 9.09 -8.25 13.95
N LEU A 426 9.69 -7.57 14.93
CA LEU A 426 9.17 -6.28 15.44
C LEU A 426 9.52 -5.10 14.52
N LYS A 427 10.69 -5.12 13.87
CA LYS A 427 11.10 -4.10 12.91
C LYS A 427 10.13 -4.01 11.73
N ARG A 428 9.69 -5.16 11.20
CA ARG A 428 8.67 -5.22 10.13
C ARG A 428 7.35 -4.59 10.58
N LEU A 429 6.89 -4.96 11.79
CA LEU A 429 5.67 -4.42 12.40
C LEU A 429 5.72 -2.88 12.55
N ILE A 430 6.84 -2.36 13.06
CA ILE A 430 7.09 -0.92 13.24
C ILE A 430 7.14 -0.18 11.88
N THR A 431 7.81 -0.77 10.88
CA THR A 431 7.97 -0.14 9.56
C THR A 431 6.62 0.00 8.85
N ARG A 432 5.80 -1.06 8.88
CA ARG A 432 4.48 -1.08 8.24
C ARG A 432 3.48 -0.11 8.88
N VAL A 433 3.54 0.04 10.21
CA VAL A 433 2.78 1.06 10.95
C VAL A 433 3.12 2.47 10.46
N ASN A 434 4.40 2.75 10.22
CA ASN A 434 4.88 4.03 9.71
C ASN A 434 4.55 4.24 8.22
N GLU A 435 4.47 3.17 7.42
CA GLU A 435 4.06 3.22 6.00
C GLU A 435 2.58 3.55 5.84
N ASN A 436 1.71 2.96 6.66
CA ASN A 436 0.27 3.28 6.68
C ASN A 436 0.00 4.77 6.98
N GLU A 437 0.90 5.47 7.70
CA GLU A 437 0.81 6.92 7.89
C GLU A 437 1.27 7.73 6.67
N ARG A 438 2.27 7.26 5.93
CA ARG A 438 2.70 7.90 4.67
C ARG A 438 1.64 7.79 3.57
N GLU A 439 0.78 6.79 3.64
CA GLU A 439 -0.39 6.68 2.76
C GLU A 439 -1.55 7.58 3.20
N ARG A 440 -1.76 7.76 4.51
CA ARG A 440 -2.81 8.65 5.06
C ARG A 440 -2.45 10.14 5.07
N ALA A 441 -1.15 10.48 5.04
CA ALA A 441 -0.65 11.85 5.02
C ALA A 441 -0.50 12.42 3.59
N ARG A 442 -0.95 11.70 2.56
CA ARG A 442 -1.11 12.29 1.22
C ARG A 442 -2.31 13.25 1.26
N PRO A 443 -2.18 14.48 0.76
CA PRO A 443 -3.35 15.29 0.43
C PRO A 443 -4.23 14.46 -0.49
N ILE A 444 -5.53 14.46 -0.21
CA ILE A 444 -6.56 13.87 -1.06
C ILE A 444 -6.54 14.68 -2.36
N ASP A 445 -5.73 14.22 -3.30
CA ASP A 445 -5.89 14.51 -4.71
C ASP A 445 -6.95 13.54 -5.25
N ASP A 446 -7.80 14.05 -6.11
CA ASP A 446 -9.08 13.49 -6.54
C ASP A 446 -8.89 12.24 -7.42
N GLY A 447 -8.48 11.14 -6.80
CA GLY A 447 -8.21 9.89 -7.47
C GLY A 447 -8.29 8.71 -6.53
N THR A 448 -9.49 8.13 -6.42
CA THR A 448 -9.73 6.75 -5.96
C THR A 448 -8.53 5.86 -6.25
N VAL A 449 -7.74 5.50 -5.23
CA VAL A 449 -6.90 4.30 -5.31
C VAL A 449 -7.87 3.14 -5.28
N LYS A 450 -8.38 2.78 -6.47
CA LYS A 450 -9.19 1.58 -6.66
C LYS A 450 -8.38 0.43 -6.08
N ARG A 451 -8.95 -0.29 -5.10
CA ARG A 451 -8.47 -1.64 -4.79
C ARG A 451 -8.48 -2.39 -6.12
N PHE A 452 -7.36 -3.05 -6.45
CA PHE A 452 -7.28 -3.81 -7.69
C PHE A 452 -8.41 -4.85 -7.69
N GLU A 453 -9.37 -4.68 -8.62
CA GLU A 453 -10.47 -5.60 -8.80
C GLU A 453 -10.08 -6.65 -9.83
N LEU A 454 -10.32 -7.92 -9.51
CA LEU A 454 -10.03 -9.01 -10.42
C LEU A 454 -10.92 -8.90 -11.68
N PRO A 455 -10.37 -9.14 -12.88
CA PRO A 455 -11.12 -9.12 -14.12
C PRO A 455 -12.30 -10.09 -14.09
N LYS A 456 -13.50 -9.62 -14.45
CA LYS A 456 -14.72 -10.45 -14.55
C LYS A 456 -15.05 -10.91 -15.99
N LYS A 457 -14.30 -10.41 -16.98
CA LYS A 457 -14.48 -10.72 -18.42
C LYS A 457 -13.20 -11.32 -19.00
N HIS A 458 -13.36 -12.09 -20.10
CA HIS A 458 -12.23 -12.60 -20.88
C HIS A 458 -11.37 -11.44 -21.36
N LEU A 459 -10.05 -11.62 -21.29
CA LEU A 459 -9.07 -10.60 -21.60
C LEU A 459 -8.36 -10.95 -22.91
N HIS A 460 -8.50 -10.07 -23.90
CA HIS A 460 -7.61 -10.05 -25.05
C HIS A 460 -6.32 -9.28 -24.72
N MET A 461 -5.31 -9.35 -25.60
CA MET A 461 -3.95 -8.83 -25.34
C MET A 461 -3.93 -7.39 -24.77
N GLU A 462 -4.68 -6.46 -25.36
CA GLU A 462 -4.67 -5.06 -24.93
C GLU A 462 -5.29 -4.85 -23.55
N ASP A 463 -6.39 -5.53 -23.26
CA ASP A 463 -7.05 -5.48 -21.95
C ASP A 463 -6.23 -6.20 -20.88
N PHE A 464 -5.60 -7.32 -21.24
CA PHE A 464 -4.69 -8.05 -20.36
C PHE A 464 -3.49 -7.18 -19.98
N VAL A 465 -2.87 -6.49 -20.95
CA VAL A 465 -1.78 -5.53 -20.70
C VAL A 465 -2.21 -4.48 -19.69
N ARG A 466 -3.39 -3.87 -19.90
CA ARG A 466 -3.91 -2.83 -19.01
C ARG A 466 -4.15 -3.37 -17.60
N ARG A 467 -4.79 -4.53 -17.46
CA ARG A 467 -5.10 -5.14 -16.15
C ARG A 467 -3.85 -5.55 -15.38
N VAL A 468 -2.83 -6.11 -16.03
CA VAL A 468 -1.55 -6.46 -15.37
C VAL A 468 -0.77 -5.22 -14.94
N GLN A 469 -0.88 -4.12 -15.69
CA GLN A 469 -0.29 -2.83 -15.29
C GLN A 469 -1.04 -2.21 -14.10
N GLU A 470 -2.38 -2.24 -14.11
CA GLU A 470 -3.22 -1.78 -13.00
C GLU A 470 -3.01 -2.60 -11.72
N SER A 471 -2.69 -3.90 -11.83
CA SER A 471 -2.41 -4.77 -10.69
C SER A 471 -1.07 -4.50 -10.01
N GLY A 472 -0.17 -3.78 -10.68
CA GLY A 472 1.17 -3.47 -10.20
C GLY A 472 2.16 -4.64 -10.25
N ILE A 473 1.82 -5.78 -10.88
CA ILE A 473 2.72 -6.95 -10.99
C ILE A 473 3.88 -6.65 -11.94
N VAL A 474 3.59 -6.20 -13.17
CA VAL A 474 4.59 -5.89 -14.20
C VAL A 474 4.14 -4.68 -14.99
N LYS A 475 5.05 -3.73 -15.24
CA LYS A 475 4.79 -2.55 -16.08
C LYS A 475 5.27 -2.71 -17.54
N ASP A 476 6.30 -3.52 -17.76
CA ASP A 476 6.94 -3.70 -19.07
C ASP A 476 6.03 -4.43 -20.08
N HIS A 477 5.70 -3.76 -21.18
CA HIS A 477 4.80 -4.28 -22.21
C HIS A 477 5.31 -5.58 -22.84
N GLY A 478 6.60 -5.67 -23.16
CA GLY A 478 7.17 -6.87 -23.79
C GLY A 478 7.11 -8.10 -22.89
N THR A 479 7.25 -7.92 -21.57
CA THR A 479 7.15 -8.99 -20.58
C THR A 479 5.70 -9.42 -20.38
N ILE A 480 4.74 -8.49 -20.39
CA ILE A 480 3.31 -8.80 -20.31
C ILE A 480 2.82 -9.56 -21.56
N GLN A 481 3.33 -9.23 -22.75
CA GLN A 481 3.04 -10.00 -23.97
C GLN A 481 3.50 -11.45 -23.85
N ARG A 482 4.72 -11.70 -23.36
CA ARG A 482 5.22 -13.07 -23.10
C ARG A 482 4.41 -13.81 -22.04
N LEU A 483 3.92 -13.09 -21.02
CA LEU A 483 3.04 -13.64 -20.00
C LEU A 483 1.69 -14.05 -20.59
N PHE A 484 1.10 -13.21 -21.46
CA PHE A 484 -0.12 -13.54 -22.17
C PHE A 484 0.06 -14.79 -23.04
N GLU A 485 1.17 -14.88 -23.79
CA GLU A 485 1.50 -16.07 -24.58
C GLU A 485 1.67 -17.32 -23.71
N ALA A 486 2.23 -17.19 -22.50
CA ALA A 486 2.40 -18.29 -21.56
C ALA A 486 1.05 -18.79 -21.00
N LEU A 487 0.16 -17.88 -20.60
CA LEU A 487 -1.15 -18.24 -20.05
C LEU A 487 -2.13 -18.77 -21.10
N THR A 488 -1.91 -18.47 -22.38
CA THR A 488 -2.78 -18.93 -23.49
C THR A 488 -2.26 -20.19 -24.20
N VAL A 489 -1.21 -20.85 -23.69
CA VAL A 489 -0.65 -22.05 -24.31
C VAL A 489 -1.66 -23.21 -24.33
N GLY A 490 -2.14 -23.54 -25.53
CA GLY A 490 -3.07 -24.64 -25.76
C GLY A 490 -4.55 -24.30 -25.59
N GLN A 491 -4.89 -23.01 -25.47
CA GLN A 491 -6.27 -22.49 -25.41
C GLN A 491 -6.53 -21.41 -26.50
N GLN A 492 -7.73 -20.81 -26.50
CA GLN A 492 -8.06 -19.65 -27.35
C GLN A 492 -7.14 -18.45 -27.01
N LYS A 493 -6.92 -17.52 -27.96
CA LYS A 493 -6.06 -16.33 -27.79
C LYS A 493 -6.67 -15.26 -26.86
N GLN A 494 -7.08 -15.67 -25.66
CA GLN A 494 -7.66 -14.85 -24.61
C GLN A 494 -7.42 -15.51 -23.25
N VAL A 495 -7.28 -14.72 -22.20
CA VAL A 495 -7.15 -15.21 -20.82
C VAL A 495 -8.51 -15.07 -20.15
N ASP A 496 -9.07 -16.17 -19.65
CA ASP A 496 -10.32 -16.15 -18.91
C ASP A 496 -10.15 -15.55 -17.49
N PRO A 497 -11.22 -15.01 -16.89
CA PRO A 497 -11.21 -14.45 -15.54
C PRO A 497 -10.62 -15.37 -14.46
N GLU A 498 -10.90 -16.67 -14.53
CA GLU A 498 -10.49 -17.64 -13.52
C GLU A 498 -8.98 -17.88 -13.61
N THR A 499 -8.44 -18.07 -14.82
CA THR A 499 -7.00 -18.17 -15.06
C THR A 499 -6.27 -16.92 -14.58
N PHE A 500 -6.80 -15.72 -14.83
CA PHE A 500 -6.20 -14.49 -14.29
C PHE A 500 -6.25 -14.44 -12.75
N CYS A 501 -7.38 -14.84 -12.16
CA CYS A 501 -7.57 -14.91 -10.71
C CYS A 501 -6.57 -15.87 -10.05
N PHE A 502 -6.44 -17.10 -10.58
CA PHE A 502 -5.48 -18.08 -10.08
C PHE A 502 -4.04 -17.60 -10.21
N PHE A 503 -3.67 -17.02 -11.35
CA PHE A 503 -2.36 -16.40 -11.54
C PHE A 503 -2.08 -15.30 -10.51
N TYR A 504 -3.03 -14.37 -10.32
CA TYR A 504 -2.88 -13.25 -9.39
C TYR A 504 -2.76 -13.71 -7.94
N ASN A 505 -3.60 -14.67 -7.52
CA ASN A 505 -3.57 -15.22 -6.17
C ASN A 505 -2.25 -15.95 -5.91
N TYR A 506 -1.77 -16.77 -6.86
CA TYR A 506 -0.50 -17.49 -6.71
C TYR A 506 0.71 -16.55 -6.62
N TRP A 507 0.70 -15.47 -7.40
CA TRP A 507 1.69 -14.40 -7.27
C TRP A 507 1.67 -13.80 -5.85
N LYS A 508 0.49 -13.48 -5.33
CA LYS A 508 0.33 -12.89 -3.99
C LYS A 508 0.68 -13.85 -2.86
N GLU A 509 0.37 -15.13 -2.99
CA GLU A 509 0.78 -16.17 -2.05
C GLU A 509 2.30 -16.33 -2.01
N THR A 510 2.96 -16.30 -3.17
CA THR A 510 4.43 -16.41 -3.26
C THR A 510 5.10 -15.16 -2.66
N GLU A 511 4.56 -13.98 -2.94
CA GLU A 511 5.00 -12.71 -2.35
C GLU A 511 4.86 -12.73 -0.82
N GLY A 512 3.70 -13.18 -0.29
CA GLY A 512 3.47 -13.35 1.14
C GLY A 512 4.44 -14.36 1.77
N ALA A 513 4.58 -15.54 1.17
CA ALA A 513 5.47 -16.60 1.66
C ALA A 513 6.94 -16.15 1.71
N ALA A 514 7.38 -15.29 0.79
CA ALA A 514 8.73 -14.73 0.77
C ALA A 514 8.92 -13.59 1.78
N GLN A 515 7.88 -12.80 2.05
CA GLN A 515 7.89 -11.74 3.07
C GLN A 515 7.81 -12.29 4.50
N ASP A 516 7.12 -13.42 4.71
CA ASP A 516 6.88 -14.03 6.02
C ASP A 516 8.01 -14.97 6.48
N VAL A 517 9.10 -15.09 5.72
CA VAL A 517 10.25 -15.94 6.09
C VAL A 517 10.98 -15.38 7.30
N ASP A 518 11.05 -16.19 8.35
CA ASP A 518 11.90 -15.97 9.52
C ASP A 518 13.35 -16.38 9.15
N LEU A 519 14.18 -15.41 8.78
CA LEU A 519 15.59 -15.62 8.43
C LEU A 519 16.47 -15.72 9.69
N PRO A 520 17.38 -16.71 9.80
CA PRO A 520 18.34 -16.80 10.89
C PRO A 520 19.20 -15.52 11.02
N ALA A 521 19.59 -15.16 12.25
CA ALA A 521 20.39 -13.96 12.52
C ALA A 521 21.69 -13.91 11.68
N GLY A 522 22.35 -15.06 11.47
CA GLY A 522 23.53 -15.16 10.62
C GLY A 522 23.25 -14.82 9.15
N VAL A 523 22.05 -15.08 8.62
CA VAL A 523 21.68 -14.64 7.26
C VAL A 523 21.52 -13.12 7.24
N LEU A 524 20.81 -12.54 8.21
CA LEU A 524 20.55 -11.11 8.28
C LEU A 524 21.82 -10.27 8.41
N GLU A 525 22.85 -10.76 9.09
CA GLU A 525 24.17 -10.10 9.18
C GLU A 525 24.94 -10.11 7.86
N HIS A 526 24.72 -11.12 7.01
CA HIS A 526 25.43 -11.29 5.74
C HIS A 526 24.63 -10.83 4.52
N LEU A 527 23.35 -10.48 4.68
CA LEU A 527 22.54 -9.82 3.65
C LEU A 527 22.99 -8.36 3.53
N VAL A 528 23.22 -7.92 2.29
CA VAL A 528 23.55 -6.52 2.02
C VAL A 528 22.30 -5.67 2.23
N THR A 529 22.47 -4.39 2.57
CA THR A 529 21.39 -3.39 2.54
C THR A 529 20.63 -3.51 1.20
N ASP A 530 19.32 -3.69 1.27
CA ASP A 530 18.37 -3.91 0.15
C ASP A 530 18.28 -5.34 -0.43
N GLU A 531 18.90 -6.37 0.16
CA GLU A 531 18.74 -7.78 -0.27
C GLU A 531 17.55 -8.48 0.41
N CYS A 532 16.63 -9.04 -0.40
CA CYS A 532 15.40 -9.69 0.08
C CYS A 532 15.24 -11.10 -0.50
N VAL A 533 14.51 -11.96 0.21
CA VAL A 533 14.04 -13.24 -0.34
C VAL A 533 12.80 -12.99 -1.18
N TYR A 534 12.77 -13.56 -2.37
CA TYR A 534 11.65 -13.43 -3.32
C TYR A 534 10.95 -14.77 -3.59
N LYS A 535 11.63 -15.89 -3.38
CA LYS A 535 11.06 -17.23 -3.55
C LYS A 535 11.67 -18.22 -2.57
N LEU A 536 10.84 -19.12 -2.06
CA LEU A 536 11.22 -20.29 -1.26
C LEU A 536 10.74 -21.59 -1.93
N SER A 537 11.51 -22.66 -1.75
CA SER A 537 11.07 -24.02 -2.08
C SER A 537 10.30 -24.65 -0.92
N SER A 538 9.65 -25.79 -1.19
CA SER A 538 9.29 -26.73 -0.12
C SER A 538 10.54 -27.23 0.63
N SER A 539 10.35 -27.83 1.82
CA SER A 539 11.48 -28.42 2.57
C SER A 539 11.95 -29.67 1.83
N VAL A 540 13.21 -29.67 1.41
CA VAL A 540 13.78 -30.70 0.54
C VAL A 540 15.10 -31.23 1.08
N LYS A 541 15.38 -32.49 0.75
CA LYS A 541 16.65 -33.12 1.06
C LYS A 541 17.70 -32.63 0.07
N THR A 542 18.80 -32.12 0.61
CA THR A 542 19.94 -31.64 -0.17
C THR A 542 21.23 -32.33 0.27
N SER A 543 22.28 -32.16 -0.53
CA SER A 543 23.67 -32.50 -0.19
C SER A 543 24.18 -31.85 1.11
N HIS A 544 23.54 -30.78 1.58
CA HIS A 544 23.94 -30.01 2.78
C HIS A 544 22.89 -30.11 3.91
N GLY A 545 22.04 -31.15 3.88
CA GLY A 545 21.00 -31.37 4.88
C GLY A 545 19.59 -31.09 4.36
N VAL A 546 18.60 -31.18 5.26
CA VAL A 546 17.19 -30.89 4.96
C VAL A 546 16.93 -29.41 5.20
N GLY A 547 16.25 -28.77 4.26
CA GLY A 547 15.95 -27.34 4.35
C GLY A 547 15.21 -26.79 3.14
N LYS A 548 14.95 -25.49 3.16
CA LYS A 548 14.29 -24.76 2.06
C LYS A 548 15.31 -23.96 1.27
N ILE A 549 15.27 -24.05 -0.05
CA ILE A 549 16.07 -23.19 -0.94
C ILE A 549 15.39 -21.83 -1.01
N ALA A 550 16.16 -20.77 -0.74
CA ALA A 550 15.73 -19.39 -0.82
C ALA A 550 16.48 -18.68 -1.95
N MET A 551 15.73 -17.91 -2.74
CA MET A 551 16.25 -17.11 -3.84
C MET A 551 16.14 -15.62 -3.51
N THR A 552 17.27 -14.90 -3.65
CA THR A 552 17.32 -13.43 -3.61
C THR A 552 17.56 -12.87 -5.01
N GLN A 553 17.64 -11.56 -5.15
CA GLN A 553 18.08 -10.93 -6.41
C GLN A 553 19.56 -11.17 -6.74
N ARG A 554 20.35 -11.80 -5.85
CA ARG A 554 21.81 -11.96 -5.99
C ARG A 554 22.31 -13.40 -5.89
N ARG A 555 21.67 -14.24 -5.08
CA ARG A 555 22.18 -15.56 -4.72
C ARG A 555 21.10 -16.54 -4.29
N LEU A 556 21.52 -17.79 -4.16
CA LEU A 556 20.76 -18.89 -3.60
C LEU A 556 21.37 -19.29 -2.25
N PHE A 557 20.53 -19.53 -1.26
CA PHE A 557 20.94 -20.13 0.01
C PHE A 557 19.94 -21.19 0.47
N LEU A 558 20.42 -22.14 1.26
CA LEU A 558 19.63 -23.17 1.90
C LEU A 558 19.37 -22.77 3.35
N LEU A 559 18.11 -22.67 3.74
CA LEU A 559 17.68 -22.51 5.13
C LEU A 559 17.54 -23.91 5.76
N THR A 560 18.49 -24.29 6.62
CA THR A 560 18.56 -25.63 7.21
C THR A 560 17.74 -25.73 8.48
N GLU A 561 17.07 -26.87 8.70
CA GLU A 561 16.39 -27.19 9.97
C GLU A 561 17.44 -27.56 11.06
N GLY A 562 18.12 -26.57 11.64
CA GLY A 562 19.16 -26.76 12.68
C GLY A 562 20.31 -25.74 12.60
N ARG A 563 21.30 -25.78 13.52
CA ARG A 563 22.52 -24.94 13.43
C ARG A 563 23.45 -25.47 12.32
N PRO A 564 24.05 -24.63 11.45
CA PRO A 564 24.22 -23.17 11.55
C PRO A 564 23.05 -22.31 11.03
N GLY A 565 21.89 -22.89 10.71
CA GLY A 565 20.66 -22.17 10.34
C GLY A 565 20.57 -21.84 8.86
N TYR A 566 21.71 -21.72 8.17
CA TYR A 566 21.74 -21.53 6.72
C TYR A 566 23.06 -21.98 6.08
N VAL A 567 23.03 -22.19 4.77
CA VAL A 567 24.20 -22.44 3.92
C VAL A 567 24.08 -21.62 2.63
N GLU A 568 25.06 -20.76 2.32
CA GLU A 568 25.13 -20.13 1.00
C GLU A 568 25.45 -21.19 -0.06
N ILE A 569 24.55 -21.34 -1.04
CA ILE A 569 24.69 -22.31 -2.13
C ILE A 569 25.64 -21.72 -3.18
N THR A 570 25.27 -20.59 -3.77
CA THR A 570 26.09 -19.87 -4.77
C THR A 570 25.46 -18.50 -5.07
N LYS A 571 26.29 -17.55 -5.50
CA LYS A 571 25.83 -16.33 -6.18
C LYS A 571 25.55 -16.65 -7.65
N PHE A 572 24.61 -15.93 -8.28
CA PHE A 572 24.30 -16.16 -9.70
C PHE A 572 25.49 -15.91 -10.62
N ARG A 573 26.41 -15.01 -10.24
CA ARG A 573 27.63 -14.71 -11.00
C ARG A 573 28.63 -15.87 -11.00
N ASP A 574 28.59 -16.72 -9.97
CA ASP A 574 29.57 -17.78 -9.75
C ASP A 574 29.07 -19.16 -10.23
N ILE A 575 27.89 -19.21 -10.88
CA ILE A 575 27.33 -20.43 -11.46
C ILE A 575 28.06 -20.80 -12.75
N GLU A 576 28.54 -22.03 -12.84
CA GLU A 576 29.13 -22.60 -14.06
C GLU A 576 28.12 -23.46 -14.83
N ASN A 577 27.30 -24.24 -14.10
CA ASN A 577 26.39 -25.20 -14.71
C ASN A 577 25.21 -25.53 -13.80
N VAL A 578 24.03 -25.72 -14.41
CA VAL A 578 22.79 -26.14 -13.73
C VAL A 578 22.14 -27.26 -14.55
N LYS A 579 21.98 -28.45 -13.97
CA LYS A 579 21.42 -29.63 -14.65
C LYS A 579 20.37 -30.32 -13.79
N ILE A 580 19.43 -30.98 -14.45
CA ILE A 580 18.51 -31.94 -13.83
C ILE A 580 19.08 -33.34 -14.06
N SER A 581 19.05 -34.16 -13.02
CA SER A 581 19.46 -35.57 -13.08
C SER A 581 18.49 -36.42 -12.27
N SER A 582 18.40 -37.71 -12.55
CA SER A 582 17.61 -38.64 -11.75
C SER A 582 18.51 -39.51 -10.89
N THR A 583 18.41 -39.40 -9.56
CA THR A 583 19.11 -40.32 -8.65
C THR A 583 18.25 -41.57 -8.43
N PRO A 584 18.79 -42.78 -8.67
CA PRO A 584 18.05 -44.01 -8.39
C PRO A 584 17.99 -44.25 -6.88
N PHE A 585 16.78 -44.42 -6.35
CA PHE A 585 16.55 -44.87 -4.97
C PHE A 585 15.55 -46.03 -5.00
N LEU A 586 16.05 -47.25 -4.80
CA LEU A 586 15.29 -48.50 -5.01
C LEU A 586 14.66 -48.53 -6.42
N LEU A 587 13.33 -48.71 -6.53
CA LEU A 587 12.58 -48.74 -7.79
C LEU A 587 12.15 -47.34 -8.30
N LEU A 588 12.46 -46.26 -7.57
CA LEU A 588 12.02 -44.90 -7.88
C LEU A 588 13.17 -44.04 -8.43
N ARG A 589 12.89 -43.26 -9.48
CA ARG A 589 13.79 -42.21 -10.01
C ARG A 589 13.34 -40.86 -9.46
N ILE A 590 14.18 -40.22 -8.65
CA ILE A 590 13.86 -38.91 -8.05
C ILE A 590 14.53 -37.81 -8.88
N PRO A 591 13.78 -36.82 -9.40
CA PRO A 591 14.34 -35.65 -10.04
C PRO A 591 15.15 -34.80 -9.05
N THR A 592 16.40 -34.55 -9.39
CA THR A 592 17.39 -33.88 -8.54
C THR A 592 18.06 -32.76 -9.32
N LEU A 593 17.93 -31.54 -8.80
CA LEU A 593 18.60 -30.35 -9.31
C LEU A 593 20.05 -30.35 -8.84
N LYS A 594 20.97 -30.16 -9.77
CA LYS A 594 22.40 -30.08 -9.47
C LYS A 594 22.99 -28.75 -9.97
N ILE A 595 23.70 -28.05 -9.09
CA ILE A 595 24.33 -26.74 -9.34
C ILE A 595 25.84 -26.86 -9.14
N LYS A 596 26.62 -26.49 -10.17
CA LYS A 596 28.08 -26.38 -10.12
C LYS A 596 28.50 -24.91 -10.06
N THR A 597 29.36 -24.59 -9.10
CA THR A 597 29.91 -23.24 -8.86
C THR A 597 31.41 -23.21 -9.14
N SER A 598 31.94 -22.05 -9.52
CA SER A 598 33.39 -21.83 -9.69
C SER A 598 34.17 -21.85 -8.37
N LEU A 599 33.49 -21.57 -7.24
CA LEU A 599 34.12 -21.43 -5.92
C LEU A 599 34.31 -22.76 -5.19
N ARG A 600 33.58 -23.82 -5.57
CA ARG A 600 33.62 -25.14 -4.89
C ARG A 600 33.74 -26.27 -5.91
N LYS A 601 34.53 -27.28 -5.55
CA LYS A 601 34.73 -28.48 -6.40
C LYS A 601 33.52 -29.43 -6.36
N GLU A 602 32.80 -29.45 -5.24
CA GLU A 602 31.61 -30.29 -5.04
C GLU A 602 30.35 -29.64 -5.62
N MET A 603 29.46 -30.48 -6.16
CA MET A 603 28.21 -30.05 -6.78
C MET A 603 27.10 -29.99 -5.72
N PHE A 604 26.35 -28.89 -5.66
CA PHE A 604 25.18 -28.81 -4.78
C PHE A 604 24.04 -29.61 -5.40
N GLU A 605 23.51 -30.59 -4.67
CA GLU A 605 22.39 -31.43 -5.10
C GLU A 605 21.15 -31.20 -4.23
N ALA A 606 19.97 -31.06 -4.83
CA ALA A 606 18.69 -30.89 -4.15
C ALA A 606 17.56 -31.70 -4.80
N ASN A 607 16.87 -32.50 -3.99
CA ASN A 607 15.79 -33.38 -4.43
C ASN A 607 14.44 -32.65 -4.42
N LEU A 608 14.18 -31.84 -5.46
CA LEU A 608 13.02 -30.94 -5.54
C LEU A 608 11.71 -31.61 -6.01
N LYS A 609 11.72 -32.91 -6.31
CA LYS A 609 10.53 -33.67 -6.75
C LYS A 609 9.81 -32.96 -7.90
N SER A 610 8.55 -32.55 -7.71
CA SER A 610 7.70 -31.87 -8.70
C SER A 610 8.12 -30.43 -9.00
N GLU A 611 8.90 -29.77 -8.12
CA GLU A 611 9.35 -28.39 -8.33
C GLU A 611 10.67 -28.31 -9.12
N CYS A 612 11.30 -29.45 -9.45
CA CYS A 612 12.66 -29.51 -10.00
C CYS A 612 12.80 -28.75 -11.33
N ASP A 613 11.87 -28.94 -12.25
CA ASP A 613 11.91 -28.30 -13.58
C ASP A 613 11.72 -26.78 -13.50
N LEU A 614 10.85 -26.32 -12.59
CA LEU A 614 10.60 -24.89 -12.37
C LEU A 614 11.81 -24.20 -11.75
N TRP A 615 12.41 -24.77 -10.70
CA TRP A 615 13.64 -24.24 -10.11
C TRP A 615 14.80 -24.23 -11.10
N HIS A 616 14.92 -25.27 -11.94
CA HIS A 616 15.92 -25.29 -13.02
C HIS A 616 15.75 -24.11 -13.96
N LEU A 617 14.52 -23.86 -14.42
CA LEU A 617 14.20 -22.76 -15.33
C LEU A 617 14.47 -21.38 -14.70
N MET A 618 13.98 -21.15 -13.48
CA MET A 618 14.18 -19.88 -12.76
C MET A 618 15.66 -19.56 -12.54
N ILE A 619 16.46 -20.55 -12.11
CA ILE A 619 17.88 -20.36 -11.85
C ILE A 619 18.63 -20.06 -13.16
N LYS A 620 18.27 -20.72 -14.27
CA LYS A 620 18.86 -20.42 -15.59
C LYS A 620 18.55 -19.00 -16.05
N GLU A 621 17.32 -18.54 -15.88
CA GLU A 621 16.92 -17.16 -16.24
C GLU A 621 17.68 -16.12 -15.39
N MET A 622 17.75 -16.33 -14.06
CA MET A 622 18.51 -15.46 -13.15
C MET A 622 20.01 -15.44 -13.48
N TRP A 623 20.59 -16.60 -13.80
CA TRP A 623 21.99 -16.71 -14.22
C TRP A 623 22.26 -15.99 -15.54
N ALA A 624 21.37 -16.13 -16.53
CA ALA A 624 21.47 -15.42 -17.79
C ALA A 624 21.31 -13.90 -17.62
N GLY A 625 20.36 -13.46 -16.79
CA GLY A 625 20.16 -12.05 -16.43
C GLY A 625 21.39 -11.43 -15.77
N ARG A 626 22.08 -12.18 -14.88
CA ARG A 626 23.33 -11.72 -14.24
C ARG A 626 24.44 -11.51 -15.25
N LYS A 627 24.59 -12.45 -16.19
CA LYS A 627 25.57 -12.33 -17.27
C LYS A 627 25.29 -11.10 -18.13
N MET A 628 24.02 -10.88 -18.51
CA MET A 628 23.62 -9.68 -19.26
C MET A 628 23.89 -8.38 -18.49
N ALA A 629 23.61 -8.36 -17.18
CA ALA A 629 23.88 -7.22 -16.32
C ALA A 629 25.38 -6.88 -16.23
N ASP A 630 26.24 -7.91 -16.15
CA ASP A 630 27.69 -7.75 -16.10
C ASP A 630 28.28 -7.30 -17.45
N ASP A 631 27.76 -7.84 -18.56
CA ASP A 631 28.20 -7.52 -19.92
C ASP A 631 27.81 -6.09 -20.33
N HIS A 632 26.63 -5.60 -19.91
CA HIS A 632 26.12 -4.27 -20.27
C HIS A 632 26.30 -3.20 -19.19
N LYS A 633 26.84 -3.54 -18.01
CA LYS A 633 26.95 -2.66 -16.83
C LYS A 633 25.61 -2.01 -16.44
N ASP A 634 24.52 -2.75 -16.65
CA ASP A 634 23.15 -2.30 -16.40
C ASP A 634 22.49 -3.26 -15.38
N PRO A 635 22.26 -2.82 -14.14
CA PRO A 635 21.68 -3.67 -13.10
C PRO A 635 20.21 -4.04 -13.37
N GLN A 636 19.50 -3.34 -14.27
CA GLN A 636 18.08 -3.60 -14.56
C GLN A 636 17.83 -4.99 -15.14
N PHE A 637 18.82 -5.56 -15.84
CA PHE A 637 18.74 -6.93 -16.33
C PHE A 637 18.50 -7.96 -15.22
N MET A 638 18.99 -7.70 -14.00
CA MET A 638 18.72 -8.57 -12.84
C MET A 638 17.29 -8.43 -12.33
N GLU A 639 16.77 -7.22 -12.24
CA GLU A 639 15.39 -6.98 -11.79
C GLU A 639 14.38 -7.59 -12.77
N GLN A 640 14.65 -7.45 -14.07
CA GLN A 640 13.82 -8.06 -15.10
C GLN A 640 13.91 -9.60 -15.08
N ALA A 641 15.11 -10.17 -14.88
CA ALA A 641 15.26 -11.62 -14.78
C ALA A 641 14.55 -12.20 -13.55
N LEU A 642 14.61 -11.49 -12.42
CA LEU A 642 13.87 -11.84 -11.21
C LEU A 642 12.37 -11.81 -11.44
N THR A 643 11.88 -10.74 -12.08
CA THR A 643 10.48 -10.62 -12.45
C THR A 643 10.04 -11.78 -13.35
N ASN A 644 10.82 -12.10 -14.39
CA ASN A 644 10.55 -13.24 -15.27
C ASN A 644 10.48 -14.56 -14.49
N ALA A 645 11.41 -14.80 -13.56
CA ALA A 645 11.43 -16.00 -12.73
C ALA A 645 10.20 -16.12 -11.83
N LEU A 646 9.76 -15.04 -11.19
CA LEU A 646 8.55 -15.04 -10.36
C LEU A 646 7.27 -15.21 -11.19
N LEU A 647 7.23 -14.66 -12.41
CA LEU A 647 6.12 -14.90 -13.34
C LEU A 647 6.06 -16.37 -13.78
N MET A 648 7.20 -17.02 -14.01
CA MET A 648 7.24 -18.45 -14.31
C MET A 648 6.62 -19.27 -13.19
N ASP A 649 6.95 -18.94 -11.94
CA ASP A 649 6.39 -19.60 -10.75
C ASP A 649 4.87 -19.44 -10.68
N ALA A 650 4.37 -18.22 -10.85
CA ALA A 650 2.93 -17.94 -10.87
C ALA A 650 2.21 -18.65 -12.04
N VAL A 651 2.80 -18.72 -13.23
CA VAL A 651 2.23 -19.45 -14.37
C VAL A 651 2.18 -20.95 -14.11
N VAL A 652 3.23 -21.53 -13.55
CA VAL A 652 3.25 -22.98 -13.23
C VAL A 652 2.24 -23.31 -12.15
N GLY A 653 2.17 -22.47 -11.10
CA GLY A 653 1.20 -22.60 -10.02
C GLY A 653 -0.25 -22.44 -10.47
N CYS A 654 -0.50 -21.59 -11.48
CA CYS A 654 -1.82 -21.36 -12.07
C CYS A 654 -2.28 -22.51 -12.96
N LEU A 655 -1.43 -23.00 -13.88
CA LEU A 655 -1.87 -23.94 -14.92
C LEU A 655 -1.93 -25.40 -14.48
N GLN A 656 -1.17 -25.78 -13.44
CA GLN A 656 -1.12 -27.12 -12.79
C GLN A 656 -1.24 -28.34 -13.71
N SER A 657 -0.77 -28.22 -14.96
CA SER A 657 -0.87 -29.24 -16.00
C SER A 657 0.52 -29.68 -16.46
N GLN A 658 0.61 -30.82 -17.16
CA GLN A 658 1.89 -31.27 -17.75
C GLN A 658 2.47 -30.26 -18.77
N LYS A 659 1.66 -29.31 -19.26
CA LYS A 659 2.07 -28.24 -20.18
C LYS A 659 2.56 -26.98 -19.46
N ALA A 660 2.41 -26.87 -18.13
CA ALA A 660 2.69 -25.67 -17.37
C ALA A 660 4.17 -25.25 -17.42
N ILE A 661 5.10 -26.21 -17.33
CA ILE A 661 6.54 -25.93 -17.47
C ILE A 661 6.84 -25.40 -18.88
N PHE A 662 6.28 -26.03 -19.92
CA PHE A 662 6.43 -25.56 -21.29
C PHE A 662 5.89 -24.14 -21.48
N ALA A 663 4.73 -23.81 -20.90
CA ALA A 663 4.20 -22.45 -20.88
C ALA A 663 5.17 -21.46 -20.22
N ALA A 664 5.70 -21.80 -19.04
CA ALA A 664 6.67 -20.95 -18.33
C ALA A 664 7.96 -20.70 -19.13
N THR A 665 8.41 -21.63 -19.99
CA THR A 665 9.58 -21.38 -20.86
C THR A 665 9.38 -20.21 -21.83
N LYS A 666 8.15 -19.77 -22.11
CA LYS A 666 7.89 -18.56 -22.92
C LYS A 666 8.40 -17.29 -22.25
N LEU A 667 8.41 -17.26 -20.90
CA LEU A 667 8.91 -16.15 -20.09
C LEU A 667 10.44 -16.14 -19.94
N ALA A 668 11.14 -17.24 -20.27
CA ALA A 668 12.59 -17.36 -20.14
C ALA A 668 13.31 -16.61 -21.27
N TYR A 669 13.35 -15.29 -21.14
CA TYR A 669 13.80 -14.37 -22.17
C TYR A 669 15.33 -14.33 -22.26
N PHE A 670 16.01 -14.18 -21.12
CA PHE A 670 17.46 -14.05 -21.10
C PHE A 670 18.16 -15.36 -21.38
N ASP A 671 17.61 -16.49 -20.90
CA ASP A 671 18.18 -17.80 -21.19
C ASP A 671 18.12 -18.13 -22.70
N LYS A 672 17.07 -17.69 -23.41
CA LYS A 672 17.00 -17.78 -24.88
C LYS A 672 17.96 -16.83 -25.57
N LYS A 673 18.02 -15.57 -25.14
CA LYS A 673 18.93 -14.56 -25.70
C LYS A 673 20.41 -14.88 -25.48
N LYS A 674 20.76 -15.65 -24.46
CA LYS A 674 22.14 -16.11 -24.22
C LYS A 674 22.69 -16.94 -25.39
N LEU A 675 21.81 -17.55 -26.21
CA LEU A 675 22.18 -18.32 -27.41
C LEU A 675 22.34 -17.42 -28.65
N GLU A 676 21.81 -16.19 -28.62
CA GLU A 676 22.08 -15.16 -29.63
C GLU A 676 23.42 -14.50 -29.29
N VAL A 677 24.31 -14.37 -30.28
CA VAL A 677 25.67 -13.84 -30.07
C VAL A 677 25.58 -12.45 -29.42
N PRO A 678 26.11 -12.25 -28.20
CA PRO A 678 26.05 -10.94 -27.55
C PRO A 678 26.85 -9.93 -28.37
N MET A 679 26.22 -8.80 -28.70
CA MET A 679 26.92 -7.65 -29.26
C MET A 679 27.79 -7.05 -28.13
N MET A 680 29.05 -7.48 -28.05
CA MET A 680 29.98 -7.01 -27.02
C MET A 680 30.22 -5.50 -27.14
N VAL A 681 29.97 -4.78 -26.05
CA VAL A 681 30.38 -3.39 -25.88
C VAL A 681 31.90 -3.31 -26.08
N PRO A 682 32.45 -2.36 -26.87
CA PRO A 682 33.89 -2.27 -27.08
C PRO A 682 34.65 -2.17 -25.76
N LYS A 683 35.83 -2.78 -25.69
CA LYS A 683 36.66 -2.80 -24.48
C LYS A 683 36.91 -1.39 -23.92
N THR A 684 37.19 -0.43 -24.81
CA THR A 684 37.35 1.01 -24.49
C THR A 684 36.13 1.61 -23.78
N THR A 685 34.93 1.22 -24.21
CA THR A 685 33.68 1.65 -23.59
C THR A 685 33.49 0.96 -22.24
N SER A 686 33.75 -0.35 -22.13
CA SER A 686 33.59 -1.10 -20.87
C SER A 686 34.54 -0.67 -19.75
N GLU A 687 35.73 -0.17 -20.10
CA GLU A 687 36.72 0.34 -19.15
C GLU A 687 36.36 1.74 -18.65
N THR A 688 35.70 2.54 -19.50
CA THR A 688 35.34 3.94 -19.19
C THR A 688 33.95 4.04 -18.56
N LEU A 689 33.01 3.17 -18.94
CA LEU A 689 31.63 3.16 -18.45
C LEU A 689 31.55 2.54 -17.06
N LYS A 690 31.12 3.34 -16.08
CA LYS A 690 30.96 2.89 -14.69
C LYS A 690 29.57 2.31 -14.43
N HIS A 691 28.52 3.06 -14.78
CA HIS A 691 27.12 2.70 -14.53
C HIS A 691 26.20 3.24 -15.62
N LYS A 692 25.09 2.53 -15.89
CA LYS A 692 23.91 3.07 -16.57
C LYS A 692 22.74 3.20 -15.59
N ILE A 693 22.00 4.29 -15.69
CA ILE A 693 20.83 4.61 -14.86
C ILE A 693 19.65 4.88 -15.79
N ASN A 694 18.46 4.37 -15.42
CA ASN A 694 17.23 4.66 -16.14
C ASN A 694 16.34 5.60 -15.30
N PRO A 695 16.28 6.90 -15.64
CA PRO A 695 15.42 7.86 -14.95
C PRO A 695 13.91 7.62 -15.18
N SER A 696 13.52 6.88 -16.22
CA SER A 696 12.10 6.65 -16.58
C SER A 696 11.56 5.30 -16.10
N LEU A 697 12.10 4.73 -15.02
CA LEU A 697 11.73 3.41 -14.46
C LEU A 697 10.21 3.19 -14.31
N ASP A 698 9.48 4.22 -13.90
CA ASP A 698 8.04 4.16 -13.65
C ASP A 698 7.16 4.64 -14.81
N GLN A 699 7.75 5.03 -15.94
CA GLN A 699 7.05 5.66 -17.05
C GLN A 699 7.18 4.82 -18.33
N THR A 700 6.04 4.47 -18.94
CA THR A 700 5.96 3.87 -20.27
C THR A 700 5.21 4.84 -21.19
N PRO A 701 5.80 5.29 -22.33
CA PRO A 701 7.14 4.99 -22.87
C PRO A 701 8.29 5.78 -22.20
N PRO A 702 9.57 5.39 -22.44
CA PRO A 702 10.73 6.11 -21.93
C PRO A 702 10.72 7.58 -22.36
N GLN A 703 11.29 8.46 -21.52
CA GLN A 703 11.43 9.89 -21.78
C GLN A 703 12.87 10.22 -22.15
N ALA A 704 13.06 11.25 -23.00
CA ALA A 704 14.39 11.76 -23.28
C ALA A 704 14.95 12.47 -22.04
N VAL A 705 16.26 12.32 -21.82
CA VAL A 705 16.99 13.08 -20.81
C VAL A 705 17.47 14.36 -21.46
N ASP A 706 16.75 15.46 -21.24
CA ASP A 706 17.00 16.72 -21.93
C ASP A 706 18.07 17.56 -21.26
N VAL A 707 18.10 17.60 -19.92
CA VAL A 707 19.07 18.42 -19.18
C VAL A 707 19.60 17.66 -17.97
N LEU A 708 20.92 17.71 -17.77
CA LEU A 708 21.60 17.21 -16.58
C LEU A 708 22.33 18.35 -15.89
N LEU A 709 22.26 18.41 -14.56
CA LEU A 709 23.07 19.32 -13.76
C LEU A 709 23.59 18.64 -12.50
N TYR A 710 24.89 18.75 -12.27
CA TYR A 710 25.52 18.36 -11.02
C TYR A 710 25.65 19.55 -10.07
N THR A 711 25.25 19.36 -8.81
CA THR A 711 25.47 20.34 -7.73
C THR A 711 26.36 19.72 -6.64
N PRO A 712 27.53 20.31 -6.34
CA PRO A 712 28.42 19.83 -5.28
C PRO A 712 27.77 19.83 -3.90
N GLY A 713 28.23 18.97 -3.00
CA GLY A 713 27.76 18.86 -1.61
C GLY A 713 28.88 18.45 -0.66
N GLN A 714 28.67 18.56 0.66
CA GLN A 714 29.67 18.15 1.67
C GLN A 714 29.48 16.68 2.02
N LEU A 715 30.50 15.85 1.75
CA LEU A 715 30.51 14.43 2.13
C LEU A 715 30.84 14.28 3.62
N GLY A 716 29.90 13.76 4.42
CA GLY A 716 30.21 13.14 5.73
C GLY A 716 29.90 13.92 7.00
N VAL A 717 28.99 14.91 6.99
CA VAL A 717 28.53 15.59 8.22
C VAL A 717 27.05 15.28 8.48
N SER A 718 26.72 14.95 9.72
CA SER A 718 25.36 14.69 10.25
C SER A 718 24.35 15.75 9.78
N GLU A 719 23.08 15.34 9.60
CA GLU A 719 21.94 16.14 9.07
C GLU A 719 21.59 17.44 9.83
N LEU A 720 22.44 17.90 10.75
CA LEU A 720 22.21 19.07 11.60
C LEU A 720 22.96 20.33 11.17
N ASP A 721 23.95 20.28 10.27
CA ASP A 721 24.67 21.48 9.77
C ASP A 721 24.75 21.57 8.25
N SER A 722 23.92 22.44 7.66
CA SER A 722 24.02 23.24 6.41
C SER A 722 24.70 22.74 5.11
N GLY A 723 25.20 21.52 4.99
CA GLY A 723 25.86 21.00 3.77
C GLY A 723 25.29 19.66 3.31
N GLY A 724 24.26 19.65 2.46
CA GLY A 724 23.67 18.40 1.94
C GLY A 724 24.60 17.58 1.04
N ASN A 725 24.28 16.30 0.84
CA ASN A 725 24.98 15.39 -0.10
C ASN A 725 25.01 15.96 -1.53
N PRO A 726 26.05 15.64 -2.34
CA PRO A 726 26.11 16.06 -3.74
C PRO A 726 24.95 15.47 -4.54
N LYS A 727 24.36 16.26 -5.45
CA LYS A 727 23.15 15.88 -6.19
C LYS A 727 23.37 15.94 -7.70
N LEU A 728 22.71 15.03 -8.42
CA LEU A 728 22.54 15.08 -9.86
C LEU A 728 21.07 15.32 -10.18
N TRP A 729 20.79 16.42 -10.83
CA TRP A 729 19.47 16.81 -11.32
C TRP A 729 19.30 16.34 -12.77
N CYS A 730 18.17 15.70 -13.05
CA CYS A 730 17.83 15.15 -14.36
C CYS A 730 16.45 15.64 -14.78
N ALA A 731 16.39 16.38 -15.88
CA ALA A 731 15.17 16.92 -16.46
C ALA A 731 14.75 16.06 -17.67
N LEU A 732 13.51 15.57 -17.63
CA LEU A 732 12.90 14.74 -18.67
C LEU A 732 12.04 15.56 -19.62
N SER A 733 11.80 15.01 -20.82
CA SER A 733 11.02 15.66 -21.89
C SER A 733 9.58 16.02 -21.57
N ASN A 734 9.01 15.44 -20.53
CA ASN A 734 7.65 15.73 -20.06
C ASN A 734 7.59 16.80 -18.96
N GLY A 735 8.69 17.51 -18.68
CA GLY A 735 8.77 18.54 -17.63
C GLY A 735 9.01 17.98 -16.22
N LYS A 736 9.25 16.67 -16.08
CA LYS A 736 9.58 16.06 -14.79
C LYS A 736 11.08 16.21 -14.49
N VAL A 737 11.39 16.64 -13.27
CA VAL A 737 12.76 16.80 -12.76
C VAL A 737 12.99 15.81 -11.62
N LEU A 738 13.98 14.94 -11.80
CA LEU A 738 14.41 13.90 -10.88
C LEU A 738 15.73 14.28 -10.24
N VAL A 739 15.94 13.82 -9.00
CA VAL A 739 17.17 14.06 -8.25
C VAL A 739 17.80 12.73 -7.88
N PHE A 740 19.08 12.57 -8.16
CA PHE A 740 19.89 11.42 -7.77
C PHE A 740 20.93 11.87 -6.75
N ASP A 741 21.16 11.04 -5.73
CA ASP A 741 22.33 11.20 -4.87
C ASP A 741 23.58 10.85 -5.69
N ALA A 742 24.51 11.79 -5.84
CA ALA A 742 25.69 11.60 -6.68
C ALA A 742 26.79 10.76 -6.00
N ALA A 743 26.68 10.47 -4.71
CA ALA A 743 27.58 9.55 -4.01
C ALA A 743 27.20 8.09 -4.26
N SER A 744 25.90 7.76 -4.19
CA SER A 744 25.37 6.40 -4.36
C SER A 744 24.79 6.11 -5.74
N TRP A 745 24.52 7.15 -6.53
CA TRP A 745 23.77 7.10 -7.80
C TRP A 745 22.32 6.60 -7.66
N SER A 746 21.78 6.60 -6.44
CA SER A 746 20.40 6.20 -6.17
C SER A 746 19.44 7.37 -6.41
N MET A 747 18.30 7.09 -7.03
CA MET A 747 17.22 8.06 -7.21
C MET A 747 16.62 8.45 -5.85
N GLN A 748 16.50 9.74 -5.58
CA GLN A 748 15.76 10.24 -4.42
C GLN A 748 14.25 10.17 -4.69
N LYS A 749 13.44 9.92 -3.65
CA LYS A 749 11.98 9.80 -3.79
C LYS A 749 11.30 11.11 -4.21
N ASN A 750 11.95 12.25 -3.99
CA ASN A 750 11.40 13.56 -4.31
C ASN A 750 11.65 13.90 -5.78
N SER A 751 10.60 14.26 -6.51
CA SER A 751 10.66 14.73 -7.89
C SER A 751 9.76 15.94 -8.07
N VAL A 752 10.12 16.86 -8.96
CA VAL A 752 9.32 18.05 -9.26
C VAL A 752 8.73 17.94 -10.65
N GLN A 753 7.43 18.22 -10.79
CA GLN A 753 6.82 18.43 -12.10
C GLN A 753 6.80 19.93 -12.38
N VAL A 754 7.54 20.38 -13.40
CA VAL A 754 7.55 21.77 -13.87
C VAL A 754 6.93 21.85 -15.26
N GLY A 755 5.65 22.23 -15.32
CA GLY A 755 4.90 22.29 -16.57
C GLY A 755 4.71 20.92 -17.24
N LYS A 756 4.39 20.93 -18.54
CA LYS A 756 4.29 19.72 -19.40
C LYS A 756 5.21 19.80 -20.63
N SER A 757 6.01 20.86 -20.72
CA SER A 757 6.83 21.21 -21.87
C SER A 757 8.28 20.75 -21.67
N ARG A 758 9.03 20.68 -22.78
CA ARG A 758 10.46 20.36 -22.78
C ARG A 758 11.24 21.40 -21.98
N LEU A 759 12.17 20.93 -21.16
CA LEU A 759 13.12 21.77 -20.42
C LEU A 759 14.40 21.90 -21.24
N ASN A 760 14.88 23.12 -21.44
CA ASN A 760 15.96 23.43 -22.38
C ASN A 760 17.32 23.61 -21.68
N CYS A 761 17.33 24.20 -20.49
CA CYS A 761 18.57 24.49 -19.76
C CYS A 761 18.34 24.55 -18.24
N MET A 762 19.39 24.35 -17.47
CA MET A 762 19.36 24.36 -16.01
C MET A 762 20.64 24.98 -15.44
N LEU A 763 20.52 25.82 -14.42
CA LEU A 763 21.64 26.50 -13.79
C LEU A 763 21.45 26.59 -12.27
N ALA A 764 22.44 26.11 -11.51
CA ALA A 764 22.53 26.39 -10.08
C ALA A 764 23.09 27.81 -9.89
N VAL A 765 22.27 28.72 -9.37
CA VAL A 765 22.66 30.13 -9.22
C VAL A 765 23.34 30.38 -7.88
N ASN A 766 22.82 29.76 -6.82
CA ASN A 766 23.41 29.74 -5.48
C ASN A 766 22.92 28.49 -4.72
N GLN A 767 23.30 28.37 -3.44
CA GLN A 767 22.90 27.22 -2.59
C GLN A 767 21.37 27.12 -2.35
N GLN A 768 20.59 28.16 -2.68
CA GLN A 768 19.15 28.25 -2.41
C GLN A 768 18.29 28.25 -3.66
N GLN A 769 18.86 28.47 -4.84
CA GLN A 769 18.10 28.65 -6.08
C GLN A 769 18.72 27.88 -7.26
N LEU A 770 17.89 27.02 -7.85
CA LEU A 770 18.13 26.33 -9.11
C LEU A 770 17.16 26.87 -10.17
N TRP A 771 17.68 27.36 -11.29
CA TRP A 771 16.86 27.95 -12.36
C TRP A 771 16.75 26.98 -13.53
N ILE A 772 15.55 26.80 -14.07
CA ILE A 772 15.26 25.90 -15.19
C ILE A 772 14.55 26.69 -16.29
N GLY A 773 15.16 26.80 -17.46
CA GLY A 773 14.56 27.42 -18.63
C GLY A 773 13.78 26.39 -19.44
N SER A 774 12.57 26.76 -19.88
CA SER A 774 11.63 25.85 -20.53
C SER A 774 11.16 26.36 -21.88
N LYS A 775 10.67 25.43 -22.71
CA LYS A 775 10.06 25.71 -24.01
C LYS A 775 8.76 26.52 -23.92
N ASP A 776 8.07 26.45 -22.78
CA ASP A 776 6.84 27.22 -22.52
C ASP A 776 7.10 28.68 -22.10
N SER A 777 8.27 29.24 -22.40
CA SER A 777 8.73 30.60 -22.08
C SER A 777 8.97 30.90 -20.59
N PHE A 778 8.79 29.94 -19.69
CA PHE A 778 9.02 30.15 -18.27
C PHE A 778 10.44 29.82 -17.82
N ILE A 779 10.87 30.54 -16.77
CA ILE A 779 12.01 30.15 -15.94
C ILE A 779 11.45 29.67 -14.58
N TYR A 780 11.61 28.38 -14.29
CA TYR A 780 11.20 27.78 -13.03
C TYR A 780 12.32 27.91 -12.00
N ILE A 781 12.00 28.41 -10.81
CA ILE A 781 12.92 28.56 -9.68
C ILE A 781 12.64 27.43 -8.68
N ILE A 782 13.56 26.49 -8.61
CA ILE A 782 13.50 25.32 -7.72
C ILE A 782 14.34 25.57 -6.49
N ASN A 783 13.80 25.21 -5.32
CA ASN A 783 14.58 25.11 -4.09
C ASN A 783 15.39 23.81 -4.08
N PRO A 784 16.74 23.85 -4.05
CA PRO A 784 17.56 22.65 -4.04
C PRO A 784 17.37 21.76 -2.80
N TRP A 785 16.85 22.30 -1.69
CA TRP A 785 16.67 21.59 -0.42
C TRP A 785 15.37 20.81 -0.37
N SER A 786 14.23 21.49 -0.56
CA SER A 786 12.92 20.86 -0.55
C SER A 786 12.57 20.13 -1.84
N VAL A 787 13.32 20.38 -2.93
CA VAL A 787 13.00 19.84 -4.26
C VAL A 787 11.56 20.23 -4.61
N SER A 788 11.28 21.55 -4.56
CA SER A 788 9.98 22.14 -4.86
C SER A 788 10.14 23.37 -5.73
N CYS A 789 9.16 23.63 -6.61
CA CYS A 789 9.12 24.88 -7.38
C CYS A 789 8.62 26.01 -6.50
N ASN A 790 9.47 27.01 -6.24
CA ASN A 790 9.15 28.16 -5.40
C ASN A 790 8.47 29.28 -6.19
N LYS A 791 8.93 29.51 -7.44
CA LYS A 791 8.49 30.65 -8.25
C LYS A 791 8.66 30.35 -9.74
N GLN A 792 7.89 31.05 -10.57
CA GLN A 792 8.00 31.04 -12.03
C GLN A 792 8.24 32.48 -12.50
N LEU A 793 9.20 32.69 -13.40
CA LEU A 793 9.46 33.97 -14.05
C LEU A 793 8.91 33.91 -15.47
N THR A 794 8.12 34.91 -15.84
CA THR A 794 7.28 34.91 -17.07
C THR A 794 7.62 36.05 -18.02
N GLU A 795 8.79 36.66 -17.87
CA GLU A 795 9.16 37.88 -18.63
C GLU A 795 9.59 37.58 -20.08
N HIS A 796 10.01 36.35 -20.36
CA HIS A 796 10.26 35.91 -21.74
C HIS A 796 8.96 35.61 -22.46
N ARG A 797 8.92 35.90 -23.76
CA ARG A 797 7.73 35.66 -24.62
C ARG A 797 7.87 34.46 -25.54
N CYS A 798 9.08 33.92 -25.67
CA CYS A 798 9.41 32.75 -26.47
C CYS A 798 10.20 31.74 -25.61
N GLU A 799 10.54 30.57 -26.16
CA GLU A 799 11.26 29.54 -25.42
C GLU A 799 12.57 30.09 -24.82
N VAL A 800 12.88 29.68 -23.59
CA VAL A 800 14.14 30.04 -22.93
C VAL A 800 15.22 29.09 -23.44
N THR A 801 16.21 29.63 -24.15
CA THR A 801 17.23 28.82 -24.85
C THR A 801 18.51 28.67 -24.04
N GLY A 802 18.80 29.60 -23.11
CA GLY A 802 20.01 29.54 -22.30
C GLY A 802 19.94 30.37 -21.02
N LEU A 803 20.69 29.91 -20.02
CA LEU A 803 20.86 30.53 -18.71
C LEU A 803 22.34 30.66 -18.39
N THR A 804 22.77 31.81 -17.90
CA THR A 804 24.10 32.04 -17.33
C THR A 804 23.98 32.98 -16.12
N VAL A 805 25.05 33.19 -15.35
CA VAL A 805 25.00 33.86 -14.03
C VAL A 805 24.27 35.21 -14.11
N ALA A 806 23.02 35.27 -13.61
CA ALA A 806 22.12 36.42 -13.67
C ALA A 806 21.61 36.86 -15.06
N TYR A 807 21.82 36.08 -16.12
CA TYR A 807 21.31 36.36 -17.47
C TYR A 807 20.51 35.17 -18.01
N SER A 808 19.51 35.48 -18.84
CA SER A 808 18.73 34.49 -19.57
C SER A 808 18.51 34.95 -21.00
N CYS A 809 18.47 34.03 -21.94
CA CYS A 809 18.14 34.33 -23.34
C CYS A 809 16.93 33.53 -23.83
N SER A 810 16.20 34.13 -24.77
CA SER A 810 15.10 33.52 -25.48
C SER A 810 15.37 33.45 -26.98
N GLU A 811 14.64 32.56 -27.66
CA GLU A 811 14.73 32.32 -29.10
C GLU A 811 14.68 33.61 -29.93
N ASP A 812 13.82 34.55 -29.56
CA ASP A 812 13.54 35.80 -30.28
C ASP A 812 14.66 36.88 -30.21
N GLY A 813 15.79 36.53 -29.58
CA GLY A 813 16.93 37.41 -29.36
C GLY A 813 16.85 38.26 -28.09
N SER A 814 15.82 38.07 -27.25
CA SER A 814 15.69 38.77 -25.97
C SER A 814 16.70 38.25 -24.96
N VAL A 815 17.48 39.16 -24.36
CA VAL A 815 18.37 38.87 -23.23
C VAL A 815 17.92 39.69 -22.03
N ILE A 816 17.65 38.99 -20.92
CA ILE A 816 17.19 39.59 -19.67
C ILE A 816 18.26 39.39 -18.60
N VAL A 817 18.62 40.48 -17.93
CA VAL A 817 19.49 40.54 -16.76
C VAL A 817 18.64 40.60 -15.51
N TRP A 818 18.87 39.68 -14.60
CA TRP A 818 18.08 39.50 -13.39
C TRP A 818 18.83 39.97 -12.16
N ASP A 819 18.08 40.50 -11.20
CA ASP A 819 18.53 40.54 -9.81
C ASP A 819 18.28 39.17 -9.18
N VAL A 820 19.34 38.44 -8.84
CA VAL A 820 19.23 37.09 -8.26
C VAL A 820 18.53 37.10 -6.89
N SER A 821 18.66 38.20 -6.13
CA SER A 821 18.10 38.29 -4.79
C SER A 821 16.61 38.64 -4.79
N THR A 822 16.20 39.57 -5.66
CA THR A 822 14.79 40.02 -5.75
C THR A 822 13.99 39.30 -6.83
N LEU A 823 14.66 38.59 -7.74
CA LEU A 823 14.09 37.97 -8.94
C LEU A 823 13.36 38.97 -9.85
N GLN A 824 13.80 40.23 -9.84
CA GLN A 824 13.28 41.28 -10.71
C GLN A 824 14.22 41.52 -11.90
N VAL A 825 13.64 42.01 -12.99
CA VAL A 825 14.40 42.42 -14.17
C VAL A 825 15.21 43.67 -13.85
N ARG A 826 16.54 43.59 -13.98
CA ARG A 826 17.43 44.76 -13.89
C ARG A 826 17.55 45.47 -15.22
N ARG A 827 17.69 44.69 -16.29
CA ARG A 827 17.91 45.21 -17.64
C ARG A 827 17.41 44.20 -18.66
N GLN A 828 16.89 44.70 -19.76
CA GLN A 828 16.52 43.90 -20.92
C GLN A 828 17.07 44.57 -22.17
N PHE A 829 17.65 43.78 -23.06
CA PHE A 829 18.10 44.24 -24.37
C PHE A 829 17.88 43.13 -25.40
N ARG A 830 17.86 43.51 -26.67
CA ARG A 830 17.63 42.57 -27.76
C ARG A 830 18.86 42.49 -28.65
N VAL A 831 19.27 41.26 -28.96
CA VAL A 831 20.31 40.97 -29.94
C VAL A 831 19.64 40.79 -31.30
N SER A 832 20.11 41.49 -32.34
CA SER A 832 19.56 41.32 -33.70
C SER A 832 19.94 39.95 -34.28
N CYS A 833 19.01 39.01 -34.21
CA CYS A 833 19.13 37.64 -34.72
C CYS A 833 17.77 37.01 -35.06
N ASP A 834 17.79 35.96 -35.89
CA ASP A 834 16.60 35.17 -36.16
C ASP A 834 16.32 34.18 -35.03
N ARG A 835 17.37 33.55 -34.50
CA ARG A 835 17.29 32.69 -33.32
C ARG A 835 18.55 32.77 -32.45
N LEU A 836 18.38 33.07 -31.17
CA LEU A 836 19.45 33.07 -30.17
C LEU A 836 19.50 31.71 -29.47
N GLN A 837 20.59 30.97 -29.67
CA GLN A 837 20.69 29.58 -29.20
C GLN A 837 21.20 29.47 -27.76
N CYS A 838 22.25 30.21 -27.41
CA CYS A 838 22.79 30.19 -26.05
C CYS A 838 23.64 31.44 -25.77
N ILE A 839 23.88 31.64 -24.48
CA ILE A 839 24.70 32.73 -23.94
C ILE A 839 25.73 32.17 -22.95
N GLN A 840 26.92 32.75 -22.94
CA GLN A 840 27.97 32.40 -21.98
C GLN A 840 28.75 33.65 -21.57
N ILE A 841 29.13 33.74 -20.29
CA ILE A 841 29.96 34.83 -19.78
C ILE A 841 31.40 34.34 -19.62
N HIS A 842 32.35 35.08 -20.17
CA HIS A 842 33.77 34.81 -20.03
C HIS A 842 34.55 36.13 -19.95
N THR A 843 35.48 36.25 -19.00
CA THR A 843 36.37 37.43 -18.84
C THR A 843 35.63 38.76 -18.96
N SER A 844 34.47 38.88 -18.28
CA SER A 844 33.62 40.09 -18.28
C SER A 844 33.05 40.48 -19.66
N MET A 845 33.00 39.55 -20.62
CA MET A 845 32.26 39.69 -21.87
C MET A 845 31.10 38.69 -21.92
N LEU A 846 29.95 39.17 -22.39
CA LEU A 846 28.82 38.32 -22.74
C LEU A 846 28.99 37.87 -24.20
N TRP A 847 29.03 36.55 -24.39
CA TRP A 847 29.12 35.90 -25.69
C TRP A 847 27.74 35.34 -26.04
N CYS A 848 27.23 35.73 -27.20
CA CYS A 848 25.93 35.28 -27.70
C CYS A 848 26.11 34.55 -29.03
N CYS A 849 25.54 33.34 -29.15
CA CYS A 849 25.48 32.63 -30.44
C CYS A 849 24.12 32.79 -31.09
N LYS A 850 24.11 33.48 -32.23
CA LYS A 850 22.91 33.69 -33.03
C LYS A 850 22.96 32.92 -34.33
N SER A 851 21.80 32.46 -34.80
CA SER A 851 21.58 32.08 -36.19
C SER A 851 21.07 33.25 -37.02
N ALA A 852 21.44 33.30 -38.30
CA ALA A 852 20.94 34.25 -39.29
C ALA A 852 20.60 33.53 -40.60
N SER A 853 19.48 33.91 -41.19
CA SER A 853 18.97 33.45 -42.48
C SER A 853 18.82 34.67 -43.40
N HIS A 854 19.90 35.10 -44.05
CA HIS A 854 19.76 36.05 -45.15
C HIS A 854 19.57 35.33 -46.47
N THR A 855 18.53 35.76 -47.17
CA THR A 855 18.02 35.32 -48.48
C THR A 855 19.10 35.18 -49.55
N ALA A 856 18.92 34.14 -50.38
CA ALA A 856 19.67 33.69 -51.57
C ALA A 856 20.79 32.64 -51.30
N MET A 857 20.41 31.37 -51.57
CA MET A 857 21.21 30.13 -51.60
C MET A 857 21.59 29.49 -50.26
N ASN A 858 20.78 28.49 -49.87
CA ASN A 858 21.04 27.30 -49.04
C ASN A 858 22.30 27.27 -48.14
N ALA A 859 22.21 27.87 -46.94
CA ALA A 859 22.74 27.34 -45.67
C ALA A 859 22.44 28.33 -44.52
N PRO A 860 21.99 27.90 -43.33
CA PRO A 860 21.96 28.75 -42.14
C PRO A 860 23.36 29.30 -41.77
N PHE A 861 23.42 30.57 -41.34
CA PHE A 861 24.65 31.21 -40.87
C PHE A 861 24.63 31.37 -39.35
N TYR A 862 25.78 31.33 -38.69
CA TYR A 862 25.89 31.59 -37.25
C TYR A 862 26.92 32.68 -36.97
N TYR A 863 26.59 33.62 -36.07
CA TYR A 863 27.50 34.69 -35.65
C TYR A 863 27.68 34.68 -34.14
N ILE A 864 28.89 35.01 -33.73
CA ILE A 864 29.25 35.21 -32.33
C ILE A 864 29.48 36.70 -32.11
N ILE A 865 28.68 37.28 -31.22
CA ILE A 865 28.78 38.69 -30.85
C ILE A 865 29.34 38.77 -29.42
N THR A 866 30.27 39.69 -29.22
CA THR A 866 30.80 40.03 -27.91
C THR A 866 30.27 41.39 -27.47
N GLN A 867 29.81 41.46 -26.22
CA GLN A 867 29.52 42.70 -25.53
C GLN A 867 30.44 42.83 -24.33
N ASN A 868 31.21 43.92 -24.27
CA ASN A 868 32.04 44.23 -23.12
C ASN A 868 31.17 44.82 -22.00
N LEU A 869 31.13 44.14 -20.85
CA LEU A 869 30.31 44.57 -19.71
C LEU A 869 30.82 45.88 -19.05
N ALA A 870 32.05 46.32 -19.36
CA ALA A 870 32.64 47.55 -18.82
C ALA A 870 32.42 48.79 -19.71
N THR A 871 32.11 48.62 -21.00
CA THR A 871 31.87 49.73 -21.95
C THR A 871 30.47 49.59 -22.51
N GLU A 872 29.50 50.22 -21.85
CA GLU A 872 28.07 49.89 -21.90
C GLU A 872 27.35 50.00 -23.27
N ASN A 873 28.01 50.39 -24.37
CA ASN A 873 27.30 50.77 -25.61
C ASN A 873 27.92 50.30 -26.95
N GLN A 874 28.87 49.36 -26.98
CA GLN A 874 29.39 48.85 -28.27
C GLN A 874 29.42 47.33 -28.33
N PHE A 875 28.61 46.76 -29.24
CA PHE A 875 28.75 45.37 -29.67
C PHE A 875 29.88 45.30 -30.71
N SER A 876 30.93 44.54 -30.43
CA SER A 876 31.94 44.20 -31.44
C SER A 876 31.57 42.87 -32.10
N ILE A 877 31.43 42.87 -33.43
CA ILE A 877 31.30 41.64 -34.22
C ILE A 877 32.70 41.06 -34.37
N SER A 878 32.99 39.92 -33.74
CA SER A 878 34.36 39.39 -33.73
C SER A 878 34.58 38.10 -34.52
N THR A 879 33.60 37.51 -35.22
CA THR A 879 33.88 36.41 -36.17
C THR A 879 32.82 36.31 -37.27
N LYS A 880 33.26 36.27 -38.53
CA LYS A 880 32.46 35.79 -39.67
C LYS A 880 32.82 34.33 -39.88
N THR A 881 31.96 33.41 -39.47
CA THR A 881 32.18 31.98 -39.67
C THR A 881 30.96 31.39 -40.37
N PHE A 882 31.18 30.96 -41.61
CA PHE A 882 30.28 30.08 -42.35
C PHE A 882 30.23 28.75 -41.60
N LEU A 883 29.04 28.19 -41.35
CA LEU A 883 28.73 26.78 -41.03
C LEU A 883 27.52 26.68 -40.05
N ASN A 884 26.79 25.55 -40.11
CA ASN A 884 25.59 25.23 -39.33
C ASN A 884 25.93 24.71 -37.92
N HIS A 885 26.08 25.60 -36.94
CA HIS A 885 26.56 25.22 -35.61
C HIS A 885 25.42 24.87 -34.64
N PHE A 886 25.65 23.87 -33.79
CA PHE A 886 24.83 23.61 -32.60
C PHE A 886 25.73 23.65 -31.37
N GLY A 887 25.51 24.64 -30.50
CA GLY A 887 26.27 24.81 -29.27
C GLY A 887 27.71 25.27 -29.51
N PHE A 888 28.13 26.28 -28.75
CA PHE A 888 29.52 26.69 -28.63
C PHE A 888 29.92 26.59 -27.16
N GLN A 889 31.17 26.27 -26.90
CA GLN A 889 31.71 26.33 -25.56
C GLN A 889 32.98 27.17 -25.56
N LEU A 890 32.97 28.22 -24.73
CA LEU A 890 34.10 29.12 -24.59
C LEU A 890 34.98 28.67 -23.43
N PHE A 891 36.28 28.52 -23.68
CA PHE A 891 37.22 27.98 -22.70
C PHE A 891 38.22 29.02 -22.18
N PRO A 892 38.70 28.86 -20.93
CA PRO A 892 39.68 29.75 -20.28
C PRO A 892 41.00 29.97 -21.03
N SER A 893 41.34 29.09 -21.97
CA SER A 893 42.55 29.16 -22.80
C SER A 893 42.44 30.13 -23.98
N GLU A 894 41.39 30.95 -24.03
CA GLU A 894 41.07 31.85 -25.16
C GLU A 894 40.92 31.09 -26.49
N GLN A 895 40.33 29.90 -26.40
CA GLN A 895 39.91 29.11 -27.55
C GLN A 895 38.40 28.94 -27.52
N LEU A 896 37.81 29.08 -28.69
CA LEU A 896 36.40 28.82 -28.94
C LEU A 896 36.29 27.48 -29.65
N TRP A 897 35.45 26.59 -29.13
CA TRP A 897 35.11 25.33 -29.78
C TRP A 897 33.64 25.33 -30.17
N ALA A 898 33.35 24.85 -31.37
CA ALA A 898 31.98 24.66 -31.85
C ALA A 898 31.85 23.36 -32.64
N GLY A 899 30.67 22.78 -32.56
CA GLY A 899 30.30 21.55 -33.26
C GLY A 899 29.27 21.84 -34.34
N LEU A 900 29.36 21.08 -35.43
CA LEU A 900 28.43 21.15 -36.54
C LEU A 900 27.21 20.28 -36.28
N ALA A 901 26.02 20.85 -36.44
CA ALA A 901 24.75 20.17 -36.18
C ALA A 901 24.45 19.07 -37.21
N ASP A 902 24.89 19.29 -38.44
CA ASP A 902 24.58 18.53 -39.66
C ASP A 902 25.80 17.82 -40.25
N ALA A 903 26.96 17.95 -39.61
CA ALA A 903 28.19 17.27 -39.97
C ALA A 903 28.95 16.84 -38.73
N GLY A 904 29.61 15.69 -38.79
CA GLY A 904 30.48 15.20 -37.73
C GLY A 904 31.82 15.94 -37.66
N GLU A 905 31.82 17.26 -37.55
CA GLU A 905 33.02 18.10 -37.53
C GLU A 905 33.03 19.03 -36.31
N LEU A 906 34.20 19.20 -35.70
CA LEU A 906 34.47 20.21 -34.68
C LEU A 906 35.41 21.27 -35.23
N CYS A 907 35.18 22.52 -34.86
CA CYS A 907 35.99 23.66 -35.26
C CYS A 907 36.54 24.38 -34.03
N VAL A 908 37.82 24.79 -34.08
CA VAL A 908 38.51 25.49 -32.99
C VAL A 908 39.10 26.80 -33.48
N TRP A 909 38.76 27.91 -32.81
CA TRP A 909 39.28 29.25 -33.09
C TRP A 909 40.10 29.78 -31.92
N HIS A 910 41.11 30.60 -32.23
CA HIS A 910 41.85 31.37 -31.24
C HIS A 910 41.23 32.76 -31.07
N CYS A 911 40.79 33.09 -29.85
CA CYS A 911 40.11 34.36 -29.57
C CYS A 911 41.06 35.58 -29.62
N ARG A 912 42.38 35.39 -29.48
CA ARG A 912 43.39 36.47 -29.57
C ARG A 912 43.75 36.89 -30.98
N ASP A 913 43.64 35.97 -31.94
CA ASP A 913 44.11 36.19 -33.31
C ASP A 913 43.15 35.53 -34.29
N LEU A 914 42.19 36.33 -34.74
CA LEU A 914 41.10 35.94 -35.63
C LEU A 914 41.57 35.71 -37.07
N ASN A 915 42.80 36.08 -37.41
CA ASN A 915 43.38 35.86 -38.73
C ASN A 915 44.01 34.47 -38.87
N LYS A 916 44.19 33.73 -37.76
CA LYS A 916 44.64 32.34 -37.83
C LYS A 916 43.51 31.44 -38.37
N PRO A 917 43.83 30.52 -39.30
CA PRO A 917 42.85 29.54 -39.76
C PRO A 917 42.39 28.67 -38.58
N PHE A 918 41.09 28.39 -38.54
CA PHE A 918 40.53 27.53 -37.51
C PHE A 918 40.89 26.07 -37.74
N ILE A 919 41.06 25.33 -36.65
CA ILE A 919 41.42 23.90 -36.70
C ILE A 919 40.13 23.10 -36.87
N ARG A 920 40.11 22.17 -37.84
CA ARG A 920 39.00 21.23 -38.05
C ARG A 920 39.36 19.84 -37.56
N ILE A 921 38.44 19.21 -36.84
CA ILE A 921 38.58 17.85 -36.32
C ILE A 921 37.39 17.02 -36.84
N GLN A 922 37.68 16.00 -37.64
CA GLN A 922 36.67 15.09 -38.18
C GLN A 922 36.32 13.99 -37.19
N LEU A 923 35.04 13.82 -36.89
CA LEU A 923 34.49 12.70 -36.13
C LEU A 923 33.96 11.63 -37.09
N LYS A 924 34.55 10.43 -37.05
CA LYS A 924 34.16 9.31 -37.92
C LYS A 924 32.80 8.74 -37.53
N ASP A 925 31.93 8.44 -38.49
CA ASP A 925 30.57 7.89 -38.29
C ASP A 925 29.60 8.77 -37.46
N CYS A 926 29.87 10.08 -37.41
CA CYS A 926 29.00 11.06 -36.76
C CYS A 926 28.11 11.74 -37.80
N ALA A 927 26.79 11.80 -37.57
CA ALA A 927 25.86 12.54 -38.43
C ALA A 927 25.75 14.01 -38.01
N GLY A 928 25.98 14.31 -36.73
CA GLY A 928 25.91 15.67 -36.20
C GLY A 928 26.29 15.73 -34.72
N VAL A 929 26.86 16.86 -34.31
CA VAL A 929 27.20 17.17 -32.93
C VAL A 929 26.00 17.80 -32.23
N VAL A 930 25.62 17.26 -31.07
CA VAL A 930 24.44 17.71 -30.31
C VAL A 930 24.86 18.50 -29.07
N CYS A 931 25.86 18.02 -28.34
CA CYS A 931 26.33 18.65 -27.11
C CYS A 931 27.84 18.44 -26.91
N MET A 932 28.48 19.34 -26.16
CA MET A 932 29.89 19.21 -25.81
C MET A 932 30.17 19.74 -24.39
N ILE A 933 31.17 19.17 -23.73
CA ILE A 933 31.68 19.65 -22.45
C ILE A 933 33.20 19.48 -22.37
N LYS A 934 33.91 20.45 -21.77
CA LYS A 934 35.31 20.27 -21.37
C LYS A 934 35.41 19.68 -19.98
N VAL A 935 36.24 18.67 -19.84
CA VAL A 935 36.64 18.09 -18.55
C VAL A 935 38.14 17.85 -18.56
N LYS A 936 38.87 18.42 -17.61
CA LYS A 936 40.35 18.44 -17.61
C LYS A 936 40.90 18.95 -18.97
N ASN A 937 41.80 18.19 -19.61
CA ASN A 937 42.39 18.47 -20.93
C ASN A 937 41.67 17.73 -22.07
N GLN A 938 40.39 17.38 -21.88
CA GLN A 938 39.59 16.64 -22.85
C GLN A 938 38.27 17.37 -23.16
N ILE A 939 37.86 17.33 -24.42
CA ILE A 939 36.52 17.71 -24.88
C ILE A 939 35.72 16.44 -25.11
N TRP A 940 34.61 16.31 -24.40
CA TRP A 940 33.65 15.23 -24.56
C TRP A 940 32.52 15.71 -25.46
N VAL A 941 32.26 14.97 -26.53
CA VAL A 941 31.30 15.37 -27.57
C VAL A 941 30.24 14.30 -27.73
N GLY A 942 28.99 14.67 -27.49
CA GLY A 942 27.81 13.84 -27.68
C GLY A 942 27.23 14.04 -29.07
N CYS A 943 27.07 12.94 -29.80
CA CYS A 943 26.70 12.99 -31.21
C CYS A 943 25.41 12.22 -31.51
N GLN A 944 24.74 12.63 -32.58
CA GLN A 944 23.76 11.82 -33.28
C GLN A 944 24.52 10.89 -34.24
N GLY A 945 24.58 9.59 -33.93
CA GLY A 945 25.13 8.61 -34.86
C GLY A 945 24.06 8.13 -35.84
N LYS A 946 24.49 7.54 -36.97
CA LYS A 946 23.59 6.99 -38.00
C LYS A 946 22.72 5.83 -37.50
N THR A 947 23.16 5.11 -36.47
CA THR A 947 22.48 3.93 -35.90
C THR A 947 22.43 3.90 -34.37
N ARG A 948 23.31 4.61 -33.66
CA ARG A 948 23.42 4.68 -32.18
C ARG A 948 24.06 5.99 -31.72
N GLY A 949 23.85 6.40 -30.47
CA GLY A 949 24.55 7.54 -29.87
C GLY A 949 26.01 7.24 -29.58
N LYS A 950 26.93 8.06 -30.12
CA LYS A 950 28.37 7.98 -29.87
C LYS A 950 28.84 9.16 -29.05
N ILE A 951 29.84 8.91 -28.19
CA ILE A 951 30.57 9.95 -27.47
C ILE A 951 32.04 9.91 -27.88
N TYR A 952 32.59 11.05 -28.30
CA TYR A 952 33.99 11.20 -28.66
C TYR A 952 34.72 11.98 -27.57
N VAL A 953 35.89 11.50 -27.18
CA VAL A 953 36.79 12.20 -26.27
C VAL A 953 37.95 12.74 -27.09
N VAL A 954 38.11 14.06 -27.13
CA VAL A 954 39.10 14.77 -27.96
C VAL A 954 40.11 15.46 -27.05
N ASN A 955 41.40 15.30 -27.33
CA ASN A 955 42.46 15.97 -26.59
C ASN A 955 42.53 17.46 -26.93
N THR A 956 42.54 18.35 -25.93
CA THR A 956 42.59 19.81 -26.16
C THR A 956 43.93 20.32 -26.69
N ASP A 957 45.02 19.60 -26.44
CA ASP A 957 46.38 20.02 -26.78
C ASP A 957 46.80 19.46 -28.16
N ARG A 958 46.35 18.24 -28.49
CA ARG A 958 46.69 17.53 -29.74
C ARG A 958 45.64 17.67 -30.84
N TYR A 959 44.41 18.08 -30.51
CA TYR A 959 43.28 18.16 -31.45
C TYR A 959 42.94 16.81 -32.13
N THR A 960 43.17 15.69 -31.44
CA THR A 960 42.90 14.33 -31.94
C THR A 960 41.87 13.60 -31.07
N VAL A 961 41.04 12.75 -31.69
CA VAL A 961 40.12 11.85 -30.98
C VAL A 961 40.92 10.76 -30.24
N GLU A 962 40.80 10.71 -28.92
CA GLU A 962 41.47 9.73 -28.04
C GLU A 962 40.61 8.48 -27.82
N LYS A 963 39.30 8.64 -27.61
CA LYS A 963 38.37 7.54 -27.31
C LYS A 963 37.07 7.70 -28.09
N GLU A 964 36.54 6.57 -28.56
CA GLU A 964 35.17 6.43 -29.07
C GLU A 964 34.37 5.55 -28.13
N LEU A 965 33.28 6.09 -27.59
CA LEU A 965 32.47 5.46 -26.54
C LEU A 965 31.04 5.23 -27.02
N MET A 966 30.52 4.02 -26.77
CA MET A 966 29.21 3.56 -27.28
C MET A 966 28.38 2.92 -26.17
N ALA A 967 27.62 3.72 -25.41
CA ALA A 967 26.70 3.21 -24.39
C ALA A 967 25.23 3.53 -24.62
N HIS A 968 24.90 4.39 -25.58
CA HIS A 968 23.52 4.80 -25.86
C HIS A 968 23.02 4.20 -27.17
N ASP A 969 21.82 3.64 -27.15
CA ASP A 969 21.16 3.10 -28.35
C ASP A 969 20.46 4.20 -29.18
N ASP A 970 20.40 5.42 -28.66
CA ASP A 970 19.84 6.62 -29.29
C ASP A 970 20.81 7.82 -29.14
N SER A 971 20.54 8.93 -29.83
CA SER A 971 21.35 10.16 -29.79
C SER A 971 21.62 10.68 -28.39
N VAL A 972 22.82 11.22 -28.17
CA VAL A 972 23.21 11.84 -26.89
C VAL A 972 22.70 13.27 -26.86
N GLN A 973 21.80 13.58 -25.94
CA GLN A 973 21.12 14.88 -25.86
C GLN A 973 21.86 15.88 -24.96
N THR A 974 22.45 15.41 -23.87
CA THR A 974 23.06 16.29 -22.86
C THR A 974 24.29 15.64 -22.24
N LEU A 975 25.24 16.48 -21.82
CA LEU A 975 26.44 16.11 -21.09
C LEU A 975 26.58 16.97 -19.82
N CYS A 976 27.09 16.39 -18.75
CA CYS A 976 27.38 17.09 -17.49
C CYS A 976 28.68 16.58 -16.89
N SER A 977 29.48 17.46 -16.25
CA SER A 977 30.67 17.09 -15.48
C SER A 977 30.31 17.05 -14.00
N ALA A 978 30.83 16.05 -13.29
CA ALA A 978 30.78 15.97 -11.83
C ALA A 978 32.21 16.02 -11.28
N GLU A 979 32.60 17.21 -10.80
CA GLU A 979 33.92 17.50 -10.18
C GLU A 979 35.12 17.07 -11.03
N ASP A 980 34.97 17.06 -12.36
CA ASP A 980 35.97 16.56 -13.31
C ASP A 980 36.44 15.11 -13.11
N ARG A 981 35.74 14.35 -12.25
CA ARG A 981 35.98 12.92 -12.00
C ARG A 981 35.11 12.05 -12.87
N TYR A 982 33.91 12.53 -13.19
CA TYR A 982 32.94 11.81 -14.00
C TYR A 982 32.32 12.72 -15.06
N VAL A 983 32.03 12.13 -16.21
CA VAL A 983 31.13 12.71 -17.22
C VAL A 983 29.84 11.92 -17.20
N LEU A 984 28.71 12.61 -17.26
CA LEU A 984 27.39 12.01 -17.39
C LEU A 984 26.80 12.35 -18.74
N SER A 985 26.24 11.37 -19.43
CA SER A 985 25.55 11.56 -20.70
C SER A 985 24.10 11.11 -20.61
N GLY A 986 23.18 11.92 -21.13
CA GLY A 986 21.76 11.60 -21.24
C GLY A 986 21.37 11.30 -22.68
N ALA A 987 20.53 10.29 -22.90
CA ALA A 987 20.05 9.91 -24.22
C ALA A 987 18.67 10.45 -24.58
N ALA A 988 18.40 10.47 -25.88
CA ALA A 988 17.08 10.69 -26.45
C ALA A 988 16.10 9.56 -26.14
N ARG A 989 14.83 9.79 -26.52
CA ARG A 989 13.65 9.06 -26.04
C ARG A 989 13.71 7.54 -26.25
N ALA A 990 14.39 7.02 -27.28
CA ALA A 990 14.40 5.58 -27.52
C ALA A 990 15.28 4.80 -26.53
N ASP A 991 16.33 5.42 -25.98
CA ASP A 991 17.13 4.85 -24.88
C ASP A 991 16.67 5.43 -23.52
N GLY A 992 16.61 6.75 -23.40
CA GLY A 992 16.12 7.45 -22.19
C GLY A 992 16.95 7.21 -20.93
N LYS A 993 18.17 6.67 -21.08
CA LYS A 993 19.10 6.34 -19.98
C LYS A 993 20.18 7.40 -19.80
N ILE A 994 20.79 7.39 -18.62
CA ILE A 994 21.98 8.16 -18.27
C ILE A 994 23.17 7.18 -18.20
N ALA A 995 24.28 7.50 -18.84
CA ALA A 995 25.54 6.76 -18.69
C ALA A 995 26.56 7.59 -17.91
N ILE A 996 27.25 6.96 -16.97
CA ILE A 996 28.27 7.58 -16.12
C ILE A 996 29.65 7.07 -16.53
N TRP A 997 30.50 7.99 -16.93
CA TRP A 997 31.83 7.75 -17.48
C TRP A 997 32.88 8.20 -16.49
N LYS A 998 33.91 7.37 -16.27
CA LYS A 998 35.08 7.75 -15.49
C LYS A 998 36.00 8.60 -16.36
N VAL A 999 36.46 9.73 -15.82
CA VAL A 999 37.44 10.59 -16.47
C VAL A 999 38.81 10.31 -15.87
N GLU A 1000 39.73 9.83 -16.70
CA GLU A 1000 41.11 9.52 -16.30
C GLU A 1000 41.99 10.76 -16.30
#